data_AF-A0AAN9S487-F1
#
_entry.id   AF-A0AAN9S487-F1
#
_cell.length_a   1.000
_cell.length_b   1.000
_cell.length_c   1.000
_cell.angle_alpha   90.00
_cell.angle_beta   90.00
_cell.angle_gamma   90.00
#
_symmetry.space_group_name_H-M   'P 1'
#
loop_
_entity.id
_entity.type
_entity.pdbx_description
1 polymer ?
#
loop_
_entity_poly.entity_id
_entity_poly.type
_entity_poly.pdbx_seq_one_letter_code
_entity_poly.pdbx_strand_id
1 'polypeptide(L)'
;MPATSDISPKLSLPLPSLQLPDISPAAPSLCATYDYYLHLPQLRKLWNKRDFPNWNNEPILKPILQALEITFRYLSIVLSDPRPYSNHKEWTRRIESLAMHQIEIIAMLCQDEENNSETSGTAPTAHLSTQSPSYSYSYSHSQASLLPRLATWYKSKDVAQRILLTVECQMRRCPYTLGLGEPNLAGKPILLYDLVCKPSEIHALNKTPYDERVENHENHAVHATHQIAESWIHASRKLLERIEDAVLSRRFEKAAEDCYAVERIWKLLAEVEDLHLMMDPEDFLRLKQQLSVRSSKDETASFCFRSKELVELTKLCRDLRHKVPEILEVEVDPKGGPRIQEAAMKLYVSRSPFDKVHVLQAMQAIEAAMKRFFYAYKQVLAVLIGSSQANANRVGLTTDAFTHLFLQPTYFPSLDAAKTFLGYLWDNNMSNAFQIQNGIESWNMAASDRTVLQFSSSSSQSLSAKVHPLVIFNICDCYVRRPDQADRVIGTLLGSVLPDGTVDIRNSYAVPHNESIEQVALDIEYHHNMLISHQKVNPKEIIVGWYSTGLGVTGGSALIHEFYSREVPNPIHLTVDTGFTNGAGTIKAYVSNNLSLGERQIAAQFQEIPLDLRMVEAERIGFDMLKATAVDKIPSDLEGMEASMQHLLVLMDDIYKYVDDIVEGRVAPDNNIGRYISDAVGSLPNVSPSVFDKLVNDSLQDHLLLLYLSSITRTQLSLAEKLNTAAQIL
;
A
#
# COMPACT_ATOMS: atom_id res chain seq x y z
N MET A 1 -43.95 16.08 -36.90
CA MET A 1 -42.56 16.43 -36.57
C MET A 1 -42.57 17.59 -35.58
N PRO A 2 -41.74 17.60 -34.51
CA PRO A 2 -41.07 16.54 -33.75
C PRO A 2 -41.68 16.39 -32.32
N ALA A 3 -41.83 15.18 -31.77
CA ALA A 3 -40.89 14.39 -30.95
C ALA A 3 -40.63 14.95 -29.52
N THR A 4 -41.35 14.37 -28.57
CA THR A 4 -41.22 14.45 -27.11
C THR A 4 -40.03 13.62 -26.61
N SER A 5 -39.26 14.12 -25.64
CA SER A 5 -38.30 13.32 -24.86
C SER A 5 -38.63 13.45 -23.37
N ASP A 6 -39.15 12.36 -22.81
CA ASP A 6 -39.41 12.20 -21.38
C ASP A 6 -38.13 12.29 -20.56
N ILE A 7 -38.21 13.09 -19.50
CA ILE A 7 -37.15 13.36 -18.53
C ILE A 7 -37.17 12.25 -17.48
N SER A 8 -36.12 11.43 -17.42
CA SER A 8 -35.85 10.57 -16.28
C SER A 8 -35.30 11.39 -15.11
N PRO A 9 -35.74 11.15 -13.85
CA PRO A 9 -35.27 11.92 -12.71
C PRO A 9 -33.86 11.43 -12.33
N LYS A 10 -32.85 12.30 -12.47
CA LYS A 10 -31.53 12.10 -11.86
C LYS A 10 -31.67 12.14 -10.34
N LEU A 11 -31.69 10.99 -9.68
CA LEU A 11 -31.44 10.89 -8.24
C LEU A 11 -29.94 11.17 -8.01
N SER A 12 -29.59 12.44 -7.82
CA SER A 12 -28.30 12.82 -7.24
C SER A 12 -28.40 12.66 -5.73
N LEU A 13 -28.03 11.48 -5.21
CA LEU A 13 -27.69 11.32 -3.80
C LEU A 13 -26.38 12.09 -3.54
N PRO A 14 -26.37 13.11 -2.66
CA PRO A 14 -25.12 13.72 -2.23
C PRO A 14 -24.37 12.71 -1.36
N LEU A 15 -23.32 12.10 -1.90
CA LEU A 15 -22.31 11.43 -1.07
C LEU A 15 -21.83 12.45 -0.02
N PRO A 16 -21.88 12.12 1.28
CA PRO A 16 -21.41 13.02 2.32
C PRO A 16 -19.95 13.37 2.02
N SER A 17 -19.67 14.67 1.86
CA SER A 17 -18.31 15.16 1.86
C SER A 17 -17.75 14.90 3.26
N LEU A 18 -16.98 13.83 3.42
CA LEU A 18 -16.08 13.65 4.54
C LEU A 18 -15.13 14.85 4.53
N GLN A 19 -15.46 15.89 5.31
CA GLN A 19 -14.50 16.93 5.66
C GLN A 19 -13.37 16.23 6.42
N LEU A 20 -12.20 16.15 5.77
CA LEU A 20 -10.99 15.61 6.37
C LEU A 20 -10.65 16.47 7.61
N PRO A 21 -10.45 15.87 8.79
CA PRO A 21 -9.96 16.62 9.94
C PRO A 21 -8.57 17.19 9.62
N ASP A 22 -8.37 18.47 9.93
CA ASP A 22 -7.15 19.20 9.61
C ASP A 22 -6.01 18.82 10.56
N ILE A 23 -4.80 18.65 10.02
CA ILE A 23 -3.61 18.33 10.83
C ILE A 23 -3.27 19.56 11.68
N SER A 24 -3.37 19.48 13.00
CA SER A 24 -3.00 20.58 13.89
C SER A 24 -1.65 20.32 14.56
N PRO A 25 -0.79 21.34 14.72
CA PRO A 25 0.39 21.21 15.57
C PRO A 25 -0.02 20.93 17.02
N ALA A 26 0.92 20.39 17.81
CA ALA A 26 0.73 20.23 19.25
C ALA A 26 0.39 21.57 19.94
N ALA A 27 -0.05 21.51 21.20
CA ALA A 27 -0.38 22.70 21.98
C ALA A 27 0.74 23.76 21.89
N PRO A 28 0.42 25.06 21.74
CA PRO A 28 1.42 26.10 21.51
C PRO A 28 2.54 26.15 22.56
N SER A 29 2.25 25.76 23.80
CA SER A 29 3.21 25.64 24.91
C SER A 29 4.26 24.55 24.68
N LEU A 30 3.85 23.38 24.16
CA LEU A 30 4.74 22.26 23.83
C LEU A 30 5.64 22.60 22.65
N CYS A 31 5.09 23.25 21.61
CA CYS A 31 5.89 23.73 20.48
C CYS A 31 6.90 24.81 20.92
N ALA A 32 6.51 25.74 21.80
CA ALA A 32 7.44 26.77 22.29
C ALA A 32 8.59 26.16 23.13
N THR A 33 8.28 25.12 23.92
CA THR A 33 9.30 24.39 24.69
C THR A 33 10.27 23.66 23.79
N TYR A 34 9.76 23.07 22.70
CA TYR A 34 10.57 22.39 21.68
C TYR A 34 11.45 23.38 20.89
N ASP A 35 10.88 24.51 20.43
CA ASP A 35 11.63 25.58 19.76
C ASP A 35 12.77 26.12 20.63
N TYR A 36 12.52 26.28 21.94
CA TYR A 36 13.53 26.71 22.90
C TYR A 36 14.61 25.64 23.13
N TYR A 37 14.23 24.36 23.25
CA TYR A 37 15.14 23.25 23.44
C TYR A 37 16.19 23.13 22.32
N LEU A 38 15.77 23.32 21.07
CA LEU A 38 16.63 23.16 19.88
C LEU A 38 17.28 24.45 19.38
N HIS A 39 17.05 25.59 20.05
CA HIS A 39 17.48 26.91 19.58
C HIS A 39 16.96 27.26 18.16
N LEU A 40 15.75 26.80 17.80
CA LEU A 40 15.15 27.05 16.48
C LEU A 40 14.98 28.55 16.15
N PRO A 41 14.63 29.45 17.08
CA PRO A 41 14.56 30.88 16.77
C PRO A 41 15.91 31.46 16.31
N GLN A 42 17.02 31.02 16.90
CA GLN A 42 18.37 31.42 16.50
C GLN A 42 18.72 30.83 15.13
N LEU A 43 18.45 29.53 14.92
CA LEU A 43 18.70 28.86 13.64
C LEU A 43 17.88 29.47 12.49
N ARG A 44 16.57 29.69 12.69
CA ARG A 44 15.71 30.37 11.71
C ARG A 44 16.21 31.77 11.37
N LYS A 45 16.81 32.49 12.32
CA LYS A 45 17.44 33.80 12.03
C LYS A 45 18.65 33.66 11.10
N LEU A 46 19.43 32.59 11.24
CA LEU A 46 20.56 32.29 10.36
C LEU A 46 20.10 31.84 8.96
N TRP A 47 19.07 30.99 8.90
CA TRP A 47 18.50 30.49 7.64
C TRP A 47 17.86 31.61 6.81
N ASN A 48 17.10 32.50 7.45
CA ASN A 48 16.40 33.59 6.76
C ASN A 48 17.29 34.78 6.40
N LYS A 49 18.50 34.86 6.95
CA LYS A 49 19.45 35.93 6.60
C LYS A 49 20.06 35.65 5.23
N ARG A 50 19.73 36.46 4.22
CA ARG A 50 20.39 36.43 2.91
C ARG A 50 21.70 37.20 2.96
N ASP A 51 22.81 36.47 2.99
CA ASP A 51 24.15 37.04 2.93
C ASP A 51 24.63 37.18 1.47
N PHE A 52 24.07 36.39 0.53
CA PHE A 52 24.43 36.36 -0.88
C PHE A 52 23.19 36.54 -1.77
N PRO A 53 22.70 37.78 -1.96
CA PRO A 53 21.43 38.05 -2.63
C PRO A 53 21.38 37.58 -4.10
N ASN A 54 22.54 37.43 -4.75
CA ASN A 54 22.64 36.96 -6.13
C ASN A 54 22.55 35.42 -6.25
N TRP A 55 22.65 34.69 -5.14
CA TRP A 55 22.61 33.23 -5.12
C TRP A 55 21.21 32.74 -4.73
N ASN A 56 20.39 32.43 -5.74
CA ASN A 56 18.97 32.08 -5.55
C ASN A 56 18.75 30.81 -4.69
N ASN A 57 19.74 29.93 -4.62
CA ASN A 57 19.68 28.70 -3.85
C ASN A 57 20.21 28.83 -2.42
N GLU A 58 20.71 30.00 -2.01
CA GLU A 58 21.10 30.28 -0.62
C GLU A 58 20.07 29.78 0.42
N PRO A 59 18.75 30.10 0.31
CA PRO A 59 17.79 29.67 1.33
C PRO A 59 17.57 28.16 1.41
N ILE A 60 18.02 27.39 0.42
CA ILE A 60 17.91 25.91 0.39
C ILE A 60 19.24 25.28 0.82
N LEU A 61 20.36 25.68 0.21
CA LEU A 61 21.66 25.08 0.45
C LEU A 61 22.26 25.49 1.81
N LYS A 62 22.01 26.71 2.30
CA LYS A 62 22.55 27.18 3.58
C LYS A 62 22.07 26.36 4.79
N PRO A 63 20.75 26.12 4.99
CA PRO A 63 20.28 25.22 6.07
C PRO A 63 20.84 23.80 5.93
N ILE A 64 20.93 23.27 4.71
CA ILE A 64 21.44 21.92 4.46
C ILE A 64 22.93 21.79 4.80
N LEU A 65 23.76 22.77 4.41
CA LEU A 65 25.18 22.79 4.76
C LEU A 65 25.37 22.91 6.28
N GLN A 66 24.50 23.66 6.96
CA GLN A 66 24.48 23.74 8.43
C GLN A 66 24.06 22.40 9.06
N ALA A 67 23.11 21.68 8.47
CA ALA A 67 22.74 20.33 8.89
C ALA A 67 23.94 19.37 8.78
N LEU A 68 24.71 19.47 7.70
CA LEU A 68 25.94 18.68 7.49
C LEU A 68 27.00 18.98 8.55
N GLU A 69 27.19 20.26 8.91
CA GLU A 69 28.11 20.64 9.99
C GLU A 69 27.61 20.14 11.37
N ILE A 70 26.29 20.12 11.61
CA ILE A 70 25.70 19.51 12.81
C ILE A 70 25.97 17.99 12.82
N THR A 71 25.89 17.31 11.68
CA THR A 71 26.25 15.89 11.55
C THR A 71 27.72 15.63 11.91
N PHE A 72 28.65 16.49 11.49
CA PHE A 72 30.07 16.38 11.89
C PHE A 72 30.26 16.60 13.39
N ARG A 73 29.54 17.56 13.98
CA ARG A 73 29.51 17.75 15.43
C ARG A 73 28.95 16.51 16.14
N TYR A 74 27.90 15.90 15.60
CA TYR A 74 27.30 14.70 16.18
C TYR A 74 28.26 13.51 16.16
N LEU A 75 28.98 13.32 15.03
CA LEU A 75 30.05 12.34 14.94
C LEU A 75 31.12 12.56 16.01
N SER A 76 31.53 13.82 16.24
CA SER A 76 32.49 14.15 17.30
C SER A 76 31.97 13.81 18.70
N ILE A 77 30.68 14.04 18.97
CA ILE A 77 30.04 13.74 20.27
C ILE A 77 30.05 12.23 20.51
N VAL A 78 29.59 11.44 19.55
CA VAL A 78 29.53 9.97 19.64
C VAL A 78 30.91 9.34 19.83
N LEU A 79 31.93 9.84 19.14
CA LEU A 79 33.30 9.34 19.25
C LEU A 79 34.00 9.75 20.56
N SER A 80 33.46 10.76 21.23
CA SER A 80 33.95 11.26 22.53
C SER A 80 33.13 10.74 23.71
N ASP A 81 32.07 9.97 23.46
CA ASP A 81 31.20 9.40 24.49
C ASP A 81 31.99 8.40 25.36
N PRO A 82 32.06 8.60 26.70
CA PRO A 82 32.82 7.72 27.59
C PRO A 82 32.08 6.44 28.00
N ARG A 83 30.79 6.28 27.65
CA ARG A 83 29.96 5.17 28.13
C ARG A 83 30.37 3.81 27.55
N PRO A 84 30.64 2.77 28.37
CA PRO A 84 31.18 1.50 27.89
C PRO A 84 30.16 0.61 27.16
N TYR A 85 28.86 0.83 27.39
CA TYR A 85 27.76 0.09 26.74
C TYR A 85 27.33 0.70 25.41
N SER A 86 27.86 1.88 25.04
CA SER A 86 27.53 2.52 23.77
C SER A 86 28.18 1.78 22.60
N ASN A 87 27.39 1.39 21.59
CA ASN A 87 27.92 0.74 20.39
C ASN A 87 28.55 1.76 19.45
N HIS A 88 29.71 2.30 19.82
CA HIS A 88 30.40 3.36 19.06
C HIS A 88 30.65 2.97 17.59
N LYS A 89 30.90 1.68 17.31
CA LYS A 89 31.15 1.21 15.94
C LYS A 89 29.92 1.38 15.06
N GLU A 90 28.76 0.97 15.55
CA GLU A 90 27.52 1.04 14.77
C GLU A 90 26.98 2.47 14.69
N TRP A 91 27.08 3.25 15.76
CA TRP A 91 26.82 4.68 15.74
C TRP A 91 27.68 5.41 14.69
N THR A 92 28.98 5.11 14.64
CA THR A 92 29.90 5.69 13.66
C THR A 92 29.49 5.34 12.24
N ARG A 93 29.12 4.08 11.96
CA ARG A 93 28.65 3.65 10.62
C ARG A 93 27.37 4.36 10.20
N ARG A 94 26.40 4.49 11.11
CA ARG A 94 25.12 5.14 10.82
C ARG A 94 25.27 6.64 10.58
N ILE A 95 26.07 7.33 11.39
CA ILE A 95 26.35 8.76 11.19
C ILE A 95 27.18 9.00 9.93
N GLU A 96 28.14 8.13 9.64
CA GLU A 96 28.90 8.17 8.37
C GLU A 96 27.97 8.00 7.17
N SER A 97 27.10 6.99 7.18
CA SER A 97 26.08 6.77 6.15
C SER A 97 25.16 7.98 5.99
N LEU A 98 24.72 8.57 7.10
CA LEU A 98 23.89 9.78 7.07
C LEU A 98 24.63 10.94 6.39
N ALA A 99 25.89 11.19 6.76
CA ALA A 99 26.70 12.24 6.14
C ALA A 99 26.88 12.01 4.62
N MET A 100 27.10 10.76 4.20
CA MET A 100 27.22 10.41 2.78
C MET A 100 25.93 10.71 2.00
N HIS A 101 24.76 10.33 2.52
CA HIS A 101 23.47 10.64 1.88
C HIS A 101 23.17 12.15 1.87
N GLN A 102 23.52 12.88 2.94
CA GLN A 102 23.42 14.35 2.95
C GLN A 102 24.26 14.98 1.82
N ILE A 103 25.50 14.50 1.63
CA ILE A 103 26.40 14.97 0.57
C ILE A 103 25.84 14.64 -0.82
N GLU A 104 25.24 13.46 -1.02
CA GLU A 104 24.61 13.08 -2.29
C GLU A 104 23.47 14.05 -2.66
N ILE A 105 22.60 14.38 -1.70
CA ILE A 105 21.49 15.33 -1.93
C ILE A 105 22.03 16.75 -2.18
N ILE A 106 23.08 17.17 -1.45
CA ILE A 106 23.75 18.46 -1.71
C ILE A 106 24.31 18.50 -3.14
N ALA A 107 25.03 17.46 -3.56
CA ALA A 107 25.66 17.41 -4.88
C ALA A 107 24.61 17.50 -6.00
N MET A 108 23.47 16.84 -5.83
CA MET A 108 22.34 16.94 -6.76
C MET A 108 21.78 18.35 -6.86
N LEU A 109 21.48 18.99 -5.72
CA LEU A 109 21.00 20.38 -5.72
C LEU A 109 22.02 21.37 -6.32
N CYS A 110 23.31 21.12 -6.12
CA CYS A 110 24.38 21.91 -6.73
C CYS A 110 24.56 21.61 -8.23
N GLN A 111 24.26 20.39 -8.70
CA GLN A 111 24.30 20.04 -10.12
C GLN A 111 23.15 20.71 -10.88
N ASP A 112 21.96 20.75 -10.28
CA ASP A 112 20.77 21.39 -10.87
C ASP A 112 20.96 22.92 -11.02
N GLU A 113 21.88 23.54 -10.27
CA GLU A 113 22.27 24.95 -10.44
C GLU A 113 22.89 25.25 -11.81
N GLU A 114 23.67 24.31 -12.34
CA GLU A 114 24.45 24.48 -13.59
C GLU A 114 23.55 24.41 -14.82
N ASN A 115 22.49 23.60 -14.75
CA ASN A 115 21.49 23.45 -15.82
C ASN A 115 20.58 24.69 -15.97
N ASN A 116 20.58 25.58 -14.98
CA ASN A 116 19.74 26.78 -14.96
C ASN A 116 20.55 28.04 -15.28
N SER A 117 20.25 28.66 -16.42
CA SER A 117 20.96 29.84 -16.94
C SER A 117 20.94 31.05 -16.00
N GLU A 118 19.94 31.14 -15.11
CA GLU A 118 19.81 32.24 -14.14
C GLU A 118 20.66 32.07 -12.88
N THR A 119 21.05 30.84 -12.53
CA THR A 119 21.78 30.52 -11.28
C THR A 119 23.21 30.07 -11.50
N SER A 120 23.57 29.71 -12.73
CA SER A 120 24.92 29.29 -13.09
C SER A 120 25.95 30.37 -12.72
N GLY A 121 26.97 29.98 -11.94
CA GLY A 121 28.07 30.86 -11.53
C GLY A 121 27.75 31.89 -10.44
N THR A 122 26.57 31.83 -9.81
CA THR A 122 26.18 32.78 -8.75
C THR A 122 26.66 32.40 -7.34
N ALA A 123 27.11 31.15 -7.17
CA ALA A 123 27.59 30.64 -5.89
C ALA A 123 28.91 31.34 -5.45
N PRO A 124 29.08 31.66 -4.15
CA PRO A 124 30.26 32.34 -3.65
C PRO A 124 31.47 31.38 -3.62
N THR A 125 32.26 31.39 -4.69
CA THR A 125 33.40 30.49 -4.89
C THR A 125 34.72 31.24 -5.08
N ALA A 126 35.83 30.60 -4.73
CA ALA A 126 37.18 31.11 -4.96
C ALA A 126 37.91 30.25 -6.02
N HIS A 127 38.55 30.89 -6.99
CA HIS A 127 39.41 30.24 -7.98
C HIS A 127 40.84 30.09 -7.46
N LEU A 128 41.44 28.92 -7.68
CA LEU A 128 42.80 28.57 -7.26
C LEU A 128 43.93 29.19 -8.10
N SER A 129 43.68 30.24 -8.89
CA SER A 129 44.72 30.85 -9.72
C SER A 129 44.73 32.38 -9.66
N THR A 130 45.54 32.92 -8.74
CA THR A 130 46.40 34.09 -9.01
C THR A 130 47.51 34.21 -7.95
N GLN A 131 48.74 33.89 -8.40
CA GLN A 131 50.04 34.37 -7.92
C GLN A 131 50.54 33.99 -6.50
N SER A 132 51.45 33.01 -6.44
CA SER A 132 52.76 33.12 -5.78
C SER A 132 53.68 31.96 -6.19
N PRO A 133 54.87 32.19 -6.78
CA PRO A 133 55.83 31.14 -7.11
C PRO A 133 56.74 30.90 -5.90
N SER A 134 56.28 30.10 -4.95
CA SER A 134 57.14 29.57 -3.90
C SER A 134 56.46 28.38 -3.25
N TYR A 135 57.09 27.20 -3.37
CA TYR A 135 56.73 25.90 -2.82
C TYR A 135 55.94 25.96 -1.51
N SER A 136 54.61 26.03 -1.62
CA SER A 136 53.67 25.66 -0.56
C SER A 136 52.33 25.39 -1.21
N TYR A 137 51.93 24.13 -1.25
CA TYR A 137 50.58 23.73 -1.65
C TYR A 137 49.60 24.42 -0.70
N SER A 138 49.01 25.53 -1.16
CA SER A 138 48.08 26.32 -0.36
C SER A 138 46.71 25.68 -0.46
N TYR A 139 46.47 24.67 0.38
CA TYR A 139 45.17 24.04 0.52
C TYR A 139 44.18 25.02 1.18
N SER A 140 43.14 25.45 0.47
CA SER A 140 42.05 26.24 1.08
C SER A 140 41.10 25.27 1.79
N HIS A 141 41.37 24.99 3.07
CA HIS A 141 40.46 24.24 3.93
C HIS A 141 39.65 25.22 4.77
N SER A 142 38.35 24.96 4.93
CA SER A 142 37.56 25.58 6.00
C SER A 142 38.32 25.48 7.33
N GLN A 143 38.60 26.62 7.96
CA GLN A 143 39.32 26.64 9.25
C GLN A 143 38.37 26.41 10.42
N ALA A 144 37.08 26.66 10.22
CA ALA A 144 36.06 26.59 11.26
C ALA A 144 35.30 25.25 11.28
N SER A 145 35.20 24.52 10.16
CA SER A 145 34.48 23.24 10.10
C SER A 145 35.16 22.15 10.93
N LEU A 146 34.35 21.25 11.50
CA LEU A 146 34.83 20.11 12.27
C LEU A 146 35.40 18.98 11.42
N LEU A 147 34.97 18.81 10.16
CA LEU A 147 35.41 17.67 9.34
C LEU A 147 36.93 17.64 9.09
N PRO A 148 37.59 18.74 8.66
CA PRO A 148 39.06 18.78 8.55
C PRO A 148 39.76 18.44 9.88
N ARG A 149 39.18 18.87 11.01
CA ARG A 149 39.73 18.60 12.34
C ARG A 149 39.59 17.13 12.71
N LEU A 150 38.44 16.51 12.45
CA LEU A 150 38.20 15.09 12.66
C LEU A 150 39.14 14.21 11.81
N ALA A 151 39.56 14.67 10.64
CA ALA A 151 40.55 13.97 9.81
C ALA A 151 41.95 13.93 10.43
N THR A 152 42.26 14.82 11.39
CA THR A 152 43.55 14.85 12.10
C THR A 152 43.59 13.95 13.33
N TRP A 153 42.43 13.54 13.86
CA TRP A 153 42.34 12.76 15.09
C TRP A 153 42.36 11.26 14.81
N TYR A 154 43.20 10.50 15.53
CA TYR A 154 43.40 9.06 15.28
C TYR A 154 42.09 8.23 15.31
N LYS A 155 41.16 8.50 16.24
CA LYS A 155 39.90 7.75 16.38
C LYS A 155 38.89 8.00 15.26
N SER A 156 38.90 9.19 14.67
CA SER A 156 37.92 9.62 13.64
C SER A 156 38.53 9.68 12.23
N LYS A 157 39.85 9.51 12.11
CA LYS A 157 40.60 9.70 10.86
C LYS A 157 40.01 8.91 9.70
N ASP A 158 39.78 7.62 9.88
CA ASP A 158 39.29 6.75 8.81
C ASP A 158 37.88 7.11 8.34
N VAL A 159 37.03 7.58 9.26
CA VAL A 159 35.65 8.00 8.96
C VAL A 159 35.66 9.34 8.24
N ALA A 160 36.41 10.31 8.77
CA ALA A 160 36.53 11.64 8.18
C ALA A 160 37.17 11.57 6.77
N GLN A 161 38.18 10.73 6.56
CA GLN A 161 38.77 10.51 5.23
C GLN A 161 37.77 9.91 4.24
N ARG A 162 36.94 8.95 4.68
CA ARG A 162 35.88 8.39 3.83
C ARG A 162 34.84 9.45 3.46
N ILE A 163 34.42 10.29 4.40
CA ILE A 163 33.51 11.40 4.13
C ILE A 163 34.13 12.39 3.12
N LEU A 164 35.40 12.77 3.29
CA LEU A 164 36.11 13.66 2.35
C LEU A 164 36.22 13.07 0.94
N LEU A 165 36.47 11.77 0.83
CA LEU A 165 36.46 11.05 -0.45
C LEU A 165 35.05 10.99 -1.06
N THR A 166 34.00 10.86 -0.24
CA THR A 166 32.62 10.95 -0.72
C THR A 166 32.29 12.33 -1.26
N VAL A 167 32.72 13.41 -0.59
CA VAL A 167 32.59 14.79 -1.11
C VAL A 167 33.25 14.89 -2.48
N GLU A 168 34.48 14.40 -2.64
CA GLU A 168 35.17 14.41 -3.93
C GLU A 168 34.38 13.64 -5.02
N CYS A 169 33.94 12.42 -4.70
CA CYS A 169 33.25 11.56 -5.64
C CYS A 169 31.90 12.14 -6.09
N GLN A 170 31.09 12.65 -5.15
CA GLN A 170 29.75 13.16 -5.44
C GLN A 170 29.80 14.54 -6.10
N MET A 171 30.70 15.43 -5.67
CA MET A 171 30.83 16.78 -6.25
C MET A 171 31.55 16.78 -7.61
N ARG A 172 31.95 15.62 -8.15
CA ARG A 172 32.64 15.51 -9.44
C ARG A 172 31.79 15.99 -10.62
N ARG A 173 30.47 16.01 -10.52
CA ARG A 173 29.57 16.56 -11.56
C ARG A 173 29.13 18.00 -11.30
N CYS A 174 29.43 18.58 -10.13
CA CYS A 174 29.00 19.92 -9.75
C CYS A 174 29.97 21.00 -10.26
N PRO A 175 29.56 22.28 -10.36
CA PRO A 175 30.41 23.36 -10.84
C PRO A 175 31.54 23.75 -9.86
N TYR A 176 31.37 23.47 -8.56
CA TYR A 176 32.32 23.76 -7.48
C TYR A 176 32.41 22.61 -6.47
N THR A 177 33.45 22.59 -5.65
CA THR A 177 33.55 21.67 -4.48
C THR A 177 33.19 22.39 -3.17
N LEU A 178 33.00 21.64 -2.08
CA LEU A 178 32.52 22.20 -0.80
C LEU A 178 33.61 22.90 0.02
N GLY A 179 34.90 22.66 -0.21
CA GLY A 179 35.98 23.32 0.52
C GLY A 179 36.21 22.82 1.94
N LEU A 180 35.89 21.56 2.20
CA LEU A 180 36.01 20.88 3.49
C LEU A 180 37.34 20.13 3.66
N GLY A 181 38.30 20.34 2.74
CA GLY A 181 39.60 19.66 2.73
C GLY A 181 39.63 18.35 1.95
N GLU A 182 38.65 18.16 1.05
CA GLU A 182 38.66 17.13 0.02
C GLU A 182 39.83 17.34 -0.96
N PRO A 183 40.34 16.27 -1.61
CA PRO A 183 41.52 16.36 -2.48
C PRO A 183 41.34 17.23 -3.72
N ASN A 184 40.10 17.56 -4.14
CA ASN A 184 39.76 18.37 -5.31
C ASN A 184 40.55 17.97 -6.57
N LEU A 185 40.44 16.70 -6.97
CA LEU A 185 41.21 16.11 -8.08
C LEU A 185 40.88 16.77 -9.42
N ALA A 186 39.70 17.39 -9.53
CA ALA A 186 39.24 18.09 -10.72
C ALA A 186 39.71 19.55 -10.81
N GLY A 187 40.34 20.11 -9.77
CA GLY A 187 40.84 21.49 -9.77
C GLY A 187 39.73 22.55 -9.88
N LYS A 188 38.55 22.26 -9.34
CA LYS A 188 37.36 23.11 -9.42
C LYS A 188 37.44 24.28 -8.45
N PRO A 189 36.67 25.36 -8.71
CA PRO A 189 36.50 26.43 -7.72
C PRO A 189 35.93 25.88 -6.41
N ILE A 190 36.35 26.47 -5.30
CA ILE A 190 36.00 26.02 -3.96
C ILE A 190 34.93 26.94 -3.37
N LEU A 191 33.84 26.38 -2.86
CA LEU A 191 32.82 27.13 -2.13
C LEU A 191 33.43 27.75 -0.87
N LEU A 192 33.11 29.02 -0.61
CA LEU A 192 33.52 29.70 0.63
C LEU A 192 32.68 29.20 1.82
N TYR A 193 32.91 27.94 2.23
CA TYR A 193 32.11 27.20 3.22
C TYR A 193 31.96 27.97 4.53
N ASP A 194 33.03 28.57 5.03
CA ASP A 194 33.02 29.32 6.30
C ASP A 194 32.11 30.56 6.25
N LEU A 195 32.00 31.20 5.08
CA LEU A 195 31.13 32.38 4.92
C LEU A 195 29.66 31.98 4.77
N VAL A 196 29.39 30.85 4.10
CA VAL A 196 28.04 30.35 3.84
C VAL A 196 27.45 29.63 5.06
N CYS A 197 28.14 28.59 5.54
CA CYS A 197 27.67 27.75 6.64
C CYS A 197 27.81 28.44 8.00
N LYS A 198 28.85 29.26 8.18
CA LYS A 198 29.26 29.86 9.46
C LYS A 198 29.36 28.85 10.61
N PRO A 199 30.28 27.86 10.51
CA PRO A 199 30.38 26.77 11.49
C PRO A 199 30.49 27.25 12.95
N SER A 200 31.22 28.34 13.20
CA SER A 200 31.38 28.90 14.55
C SER A 200 30.05 29.34 15.19
N GLU A 201 29.12 29.89 14.41
CA GLU A 201 27.79 30.29 14.91
C GLU A 201 26.94 29.06 15.22
N ILE A 202 27.05 28.00 14.41
CA ILE A 202 26.36 26.71 14.64
C ILE A 202 26.94 25.98 15.86
N HIS A 203 28.26 26.01 16.05
CA HIS A 203 28.92 25.42 17.21
C HIS A 203 28.55 26.14 18.50
N ALA A 204 28.27 27.44 18.46
CA ALA A 204 27.78 28.18 19.63
C ALA A 204 26.39 27.73 20.11
N LEU A 205 25.61 27.08 19.24
CA LEU A 205 24.29 26.51 19.53
C LEU A 205 24.37 25.03 19.95
N ASN A 206 25.51 24.58 20.49
CA ASN A 206 25.69 23.19 20.92
C ASN A 206 25.17 22.90 22.33
N LYS A 207 25.08 23.91 23.19
CA LYS A 207 24.61 23.78 24.57
C LYS A 207 23.10 23.77 24.59
N THR A 208 22.50 22.75 25.22
CA THR A 208 21.07 22.76 25.44
C THR A 208 20.74 23.62 26.66
N PRO A 209 19.55 24.26 26.72
CA PRO A 209 19.14 25.03 27.91
C PRO A 209 19.02 24.21 29.19
N TYR A 210 19.08 22.89 29.08
CA TYR A 210 18.93 21.94 30.19
C TYR A 210 20.25 21.24 30.55
N ASP A 211 21.38 21.58 29.92
CA ASP A 211 22.67 20.93 30.20
C ASP A 211 23.10 21.06 31.68
N GLU A 212 22.70 22.14 32.36
CA GLU A 212 22.96 22.34 33.80
C GLU A 212 22.02 21.52 34.71
N ARG A 213 20.95 20.95 34.17
CA ARG A 213 19.87 20.26 34.92
C ARG A 213 19.71 18.78 34.56
N VAL A 214 20.20 18.37 33.40
CA VAL A 214 19.99 17.04 32.82
C VAL A 214 21.35 16.41 32.55
N GLU A 215 21.82 15.61 33.51
CA GLU A 215 23.01 14.78 33.34
C GLU A 215 22.66 13.51 32.54
N ASN A 216 22.46 13.67 31.24
CA ASN A 216 22.17 12.56 30.33
C ASN A 216 22.91 12.73 28.99
N HIS A 217 23.72 11.73 28.62
CA HIS A 217 24.50 11.74 27.38
C HIS A 217 23.60 11.68 26.13
N GLU A 218 22.41 11.06 26.19
CA GLU A 218 21.46 11.01 25.08
C GLU A 218 20.82 12.37 24.77
N ASN A 219 20.90 13.35 25.69
CA ASN A 219 20.37 14.70 25.47
C ASN A 219 21.00 15.36 24.21
N HIS A 220 22.32 15.24 24.09
CA HIS A 220 23.07 15.78 22.95
C HIS A 220 22.74 15.05 21.65
N ALA A 221 22.45 13.75 21.73
CA ALA A 221 22.08 12.92 20.60
C ALA A 221 20.68 13.32 20.08
N VAL A 222 19.67 13.36 20.95
CA VAL A 222 18.31 13.82 20.60
C VAL A 222 18.33 15.25 20.06
N HIS A 223 19.10 16.14 20.69
CA HIS A 223 19.24 17.52 20.25
C HIS A 223 19.85 17.63 18.84
N ALA A 224 20.94 16.90 18.57
CA ALA A 224 21.59 16.90 17.25
C ALA A 224 20.67 16.31 16.16
N THR A 225 20.03 15.17 16.42
CA THR A 225 19.12 14.50 15.49
C THR A 225 17.99 15.44 15.04
N HIS A 226 17.35 16.14 15.98
CA HIS A 226 16.26 17.04 15.64
C HIS A 226 16.73 18.35 14.99
N GLN A 227 17.89 18.90 15.36
CA GLN A 227 18.43 20.06 14.64
C GLN A 227 18.76 19.72 13.17
N ILE A 228 19.25 18.51 12.91
CA ILE A 228 19.45 18.01 11.54
C ILE A 228 18.09 17.92 10.84
N ALA A 229 17.10 17.26 11.45
CA ALA A 229 15.76 17.12 10.86
C ALA A 229 15.13 18.48 10.53
N GLU A 230 15.13 19.43 11.46
CA GLU A 230 14.55 20.77 11.27
C GLU A 230 15.25 21.57 10.16
N SER A 231 16.57 21.45 10.03
CA SER A 231 17.32 22.12 8.96
C SER A 231 16.91 21.61 7.57
N TRP A 232 16.71 20.29 7.45
CA TRP A 232 16.25 19.65 6.21
C TRP A 232 14.75 19.90 5.94
N ILE A 233 13.92 19.94 6.98
CA ILE A 233 12.50 20.33 6.88
C ILE A 233 12.38 21.75 6.34
N HIS A 234 13.19 22.69 6.86
CA HIS A 234 13.21 24.07 6.41
C HIS A 234 13.59 24.19 4.92
N ALA A 235 14.64 23.48 4.51
CA ALA A 235 15.06 23.46 3.10
C ALA A 235 14.00 22.83 2.18
N SER A 236 13.37 21.74 2.62
CA SER A 236 12.26 21.08 1.90
C SER A 236 11.07 22.01 1.71
N ARG A 237 10.73 22.81 2.72
CA ARG A 237 9.69 23.86 2.60
C ARG A 237 10.04 24.87 1.52
N LYS A 238 11.29 25.34 1.47
CA LYS A 238 11.75 26.27 0.42
C LYS A 238 11.76 25.65 -0.97
N LEU A 239 12.03 24.35 -1.08
CA LEU A 239 11.86 23.60 -2.33
C LEU A 239 10.40 23.51 -2.76
N LEU A 240 9.45 23.28 -1.84
CA LEU A 240 8.02 23.27 -2.16
C LEU A 240 7.51 24.64 -2.64
N GLU A 241 7.95 25.74 -2.02
CA GLU A 241 7.68 27.11 -2.51
C GLU A 241 8.19 27.27 -3.96
N ARG A 242 9.41 26.76 -4.26
CA ARG A 242 10.00 26.78 -5.61
C ARG A 242 9.25 25.90 -6.61
N ILE A 243 8.75 24.74 -6.19
CA ILE A 243 7.92 23.84 -7.01
C ILE A 243 6.62 24.54 -7.37
N GLU A 244 5.97 25.20 -6.42
CA GLU A 244 4.73 25.94 -6.69
C GLU A 244 4.94 27.03 -7.74
N ASP A 245 5.99 27.84 -7.59
CA ASP A 245 6.36 28.88 -8.57
C ASP A 245 6.71 28.28 -9.94
N ALA A 246 7.39 27.13 -9.98
CA ALA A 246 7.77 26.45 -11.21
C ALA A 246 6.55 25.87 -11.95
N VAL A 247 5.58 25.30 -11.23
CA VAL A 247 4.32 24.81 -11.80
C VAL A 247 3.49 25.97 -12.36
N LEU A 248 3.35 27.06 -11.63
CA LEU A 248 2.67 28.29 -12.10
C LEU A 248 3.34 28.85 -13.36
N SER A 249 4.68 28.80 -13.41
CA SER A 249 5.49 29.25 -14.55
C SER A 249 5.55 28.24 -15.72
N ARG A 250 4.86 27.10 -15.62
CA ARG A 250 4.91 25.98 -16.59
C ARG A 250 6.30 25.40 -16.86
N ARG A 251 7.24 25.53 -15.92
CA ARG A 251 8.58 24.93 -15.96
C ARG A 251 8.56 23.53 -15.33
N PHE A 252 7.96 22.58 -16.04
CA PHE A 252 7.68 21.24 -15.50
C PHE A 252 8.96 20.41 -15.24
N GLU A 253 9.99 20.50 -16.08
CA GLU A 253 11.25 19.78 -15.87
C GLU A 253 11.90 20.15 -14.52
N LYS A 254 12.07 21.44 -14.27
CA LYS A 254 12.59 21.96 -12.99
C LYS A 254 11.68 21.62 -11.80
N ALA A 255 10.36 21.64 -11.99
CA ALA A 255 9.44 21.22 -10.94
C ALA A 255 9.60 19.73 -10.60
N ALA A 256 9.89 18.88 -11.58
CA ALA A 256 10.12 17.45 -11.36
C ALA A 256 11.44 17.21 -10.60
N GLU A 257 12.53 17.88 -11.00
CA GLU A 257 13.83 17.83 -10.31
C GLU A 257 13.68 18.20 -8.82
N ASP A 258 13.02 19.33 -8.54
CA ASP A 258 12.75 19.79 -7.18
C ASP A 258 11.87 18.80 -6.40
N CYS A 259 10.88 18.17 -7.05
CA CYS A 259 10.04 17.16 -6.41
C CYS A 259 10.85 15.90 -6.04
N TYR A 260 11.78 15.46 -6.89
CA TYR A 260 12.69 14.35 -6.56
C TYR A 260 13.67 14.72 -5.45
N ALA A 261 14.09 15.98 -5.35
CA ALA A 261 14.87 16.45 -4.21
C ALA A 261 14.06 16.37 -2.91
N VAL A 262 12.81 16.84 -2.89
CA VAL A 262 11.91 16.73 -1.73
C VAL A 262 11.66 15.27 -1.34
N GLU A 263 11.49 14.38 -2.31
CA GLU A 263 11.33 12.93 -2.08
C GLU A 263 12.53 12.32 -1.36
N ARG A 264 13.75 12.66 -1.79
CA ARG A 264 14.98 12.21 -1.14
C ARG A 264 15.18 12.83 0.24
N ILE A 265 14.76 14.08 0.45
CA ILE A 265 14.78 14.69 1.78
C ILE A 265 13.85 13.93 2.73
N TRP A 266 12.66 13.51 2.30
CA TRP A 266 11.78 12.69 3.14
C TRP A 266 12.39 11.34 3.52
N LYS A 267 13.11 10.68 2.60
CA LYS A 267 13.87 9.46 2.91
C LYS A 267 14.99 9.73 3.92
N LEU A 268 15.75 10.81 3.73
CA LEU A 268 16.79 11.23 4.66
C LEU A 268 16.22 11.51 6.06
N LEU A 269 15.07 12.18 6.16
CA LEU A 269 14.40 12.42 7.44
C LEU A 269 14.05 11.11 8.15
N ALA A 270 13.68 10.06 7.41
CA ALA A 270 13.44 8.74 8.01
C ALA A 270 14.74 8.13 8.57
N GLU A 271 15.85 8.23 7.84
CA GLU A 271 17.17 7.78 8.33
C GLU A 271 17.65 8.55 9.56
N VAL A 272 17.36 9.86 9.62
CA VAL A 272 17.67 10.70 10.80
C VAL A 272 16.87 10.20 12.01
N GLU A 273 15.58 9.92 11.85
CA GLU A 273 14.74 9.42 12.93
C GLU A 273 15.12 8.02 13.41
N ASP A 274 15.60 7.15 12.50
CA ASP A 274 16.11 5.82 12.84
C ASP A 274 17.30 5.87 13.82
N LEU A 275 18.03 6.99 13.90
CA LEU A 275 19.11 7.15 14.87
C LEU A 275 18.61 7.09 16.32
N HIS A 276 17.34 7.39 16.58
CA HIS A 276 16.77 7.21 17.91
C HIS A 276 16.78 5.75 18.36
N LEU A 277 16.71 4.77 17.44
CA LEU A 277 16.78 3.34 17.78
C LEU A 277 18.14 2.92 18.33
N MET A 278 19.18 3.72 18.08
CA MET A 278 20.54 3.45 18.56
C MET A 278 20.78 3.97 19.98
N MET A 279 19.86 4.78 20.51
CA MET A 279 19.93 5.31 21.88
C MET A 279 19.59 4.21 22.88
N ASP A 280 20.23 4.25 24.05
CA ASP A 280 19.88 3.33 25.12
C ASP A 280 18.43 3.60 25.60
N PRO A 281 17.55 2.58 25.64
CA PRO A 281 16.14 2.78 26.00
C PRO A 281 15.94 3.33 27.42
N GLU A 282 16.78 2.95 28.38
CA GLU A 282 16.67 3.40 29.77
C GLU A 282 17.10 4.87 29.88
N ASP A 283 18.23 5.23 29.27
CA ASP A 283 18.69 6.61 29.20
C ASP A 283 17.69 7.51 28.45
N PHE A 284 17.09 7.02 27.35
CA PHE A 284 16.09 7.77 26.59
C PHE A 284 14.79 7.98 27.37
N LEU A 285 14.29 6.96 28.08
CA LEU A 285 13.09 7.10 28.93
C LEU A 285 13.35 8.04 30.11
N ARG A 286 14.54 7.97 30.72
CA ARG A 286 14.97 8.90 31.77
C ARG A 286 15.05 10.34 31.24
N LEU A 287 15.64 10.53 30.06
CA LEU A 287 15.68 11.82 29.38
C LEU A 287 14.27 12.35 29.11
N LYS A 288 13.37 11.50 28.58
CA LYS A 288 11.98 11.85 28.34
C LYS A 288 11.31 12.31 29.64
N GLN A 289 11.49 11.60 30.75
CA GLN A 289 10.94 12.02 32.06
C GLN A 289 11.52 13.36 32.52
N GLN A 290 12.84 13.56 32.38
CA GLN A 290 13.54 14.79 32.75
C GLN A 290 13.11 16.00 31.90
N LEU A 291 12.91 15.80 30.60
CA LEU A 291 12.36 16.81 29.68
C LEU A 291 10.85 17.04 29.90
N SER A 292 10.14 16.05 30.45
CA SER A 292 8.68 16.10 30.70
C SER A 292 8.30 16.67 32.07
N VAL A 293 9.24 17.21 32.87
CA VAL A 293 8.99 17.69 34.25
C VAL A 293 7.96 18.84 34.37
N ARG A 294 7.38 19.37 33.27
CA ARG A 294 6.24 20.30 33.33
C ARG A 294 5.23 20.19 32.16
N SER A 295 4.85 18.98 31.72
CA SER A 295 3.62 18.85 30.91
C SER A 295 2.43 18.58 31.84
N SER A 296 1.37 19.40 31.77
CA SER A 296 0.10 19.14 32.45
C SER A 296 -0.42 17.76 32.07
N LYS A 297 -1.04 17.07 33.05
CA LYS A 297 -1.31 15.63 33.09
C LYS A 297 -2.08 14.99 31.91
N ASP A 298 -2.55 15.76 30.92
CA ASP A 298 -3.53 15.28 29.92
C ASP A 298 -3.11 15.39 28.44
N GLU A 299 -1.90 15.85 28.09
CA GLU A 299 -1.49 15.96 26.68
C GLU A 299 -0.17 15.25 26.37
N THR A 300 -0.26 14.11 25.66
CA THR A 300 0.88 13.29 25.21
C THR A 300 1.08 13.38 23.69
N ALA A 301 1.25 14.59 23.16
CA ALA A 301 1.62 14.74 21.74
C ALA A 301 3.02 14.15 21.46
N SER A 302 3.13 13.34 20.40
CA SER A 302 4.38 12.79 19.90
C SER A 302 5.43 13.89 19.67
N PHE A 303 6.69 13.59 19.97
CA PHE A 303 7.75 14.58 20.03
C PHE A 303 7.98 15.30 18.69
N CYS A 304 7.86 14.61 17.54
CA CYS A 304 7.97 15.23 16.21
C CYS A 304 6.83 16.22 15.88
N PHE A 305 5.60 16.02 16.42
CA PHE A 305 4.46 16.91 16.18
C PHE A 305 4.53 18.20 17.01
N ARG A 306 5.59 18.36 17.83
CA ARG A 306 5.95 19.63 18.45
C ARG A 306 6.62 20.57 17.43
N SER A 307 7.15 20.04 16.32
CA SER A 307 7.64 20.83 15.19
C SER A 307 6.48 21.45 14.41
N LYS A 308 6.42 22.78 14.40
CA LYS A 308 5.45 23.51 13.56
C LYS A 308 5.80 23.40 12.07
N GLU A 309 7.08 23.39 11.74
CA GLU A 309 7.53 23.34 10.35
C GLU A 309 7.27 21.97 9.73
N LEU A 310 7.42 20.87 10.47
CA LEU A 310 7.08 19.53 9.96
C LEU A 310 5.59 19.41 9.61
N VAL A 311 4.72 19.93 10.48
CA VAL A 311 3.26 19.92 10.25
C VAL A 311 2.90 20.76 9.03
N GLU A 312 3.53 21.92 8.87
CA GLU A 312 3.33 22.79 7.72
C GLU A 312 3.87 22.15 6.42
N LEU A 313 5.05 21.53 6.46
CA LEU A 313 5.62 20.78 5.34
C LEU A 313 4.68 19.67 4.88
N THR A 314 4.12 18.91 5.83
CA THR A 314 3.16 17.83 5.56
C THR A 314 1.89 18.37 4.88
N LYS A 315 1.40 19.53 5.30
CA LYS A 315 0.26 20.21 4.65
C LYS A 315 0.60 20.63 3.23
N LEU A 316 1.74 21.27 3.02
CA LEU A 316 2.19 21.70 1.69
C LEU A 316 2.35 20.51 0.73
N CYS A 317 2.93 19.39 1.18
CA CYS A 317 3.03 18.16 0.37
C CYS A 317 1.64 17.61 0.00
N ARG A 318 0.68 17.63 0.94
CA ARG A 318 -0.71 17.22 0.68
C ARG A 318 -1.40 18.15 -0.33
N ASP A 319 -1.14 19.45 -0.23
CA ASP A 319 -1.79 20.47 -1.04
C ASP A 319 -1.26 20.49 -2.50
N LEU A 320 -0.14 19.80 -2.80
CA LEU A 320 0.32 19.55 -4.18
C LEU A 320 -0.74 18.89 -5.06
N ARG A 321 -1.67 18.12 -4.48
CA ARG A 321 -2.82 17.54 -5.21
C ARG A 321 -3.67 18.61 -5.93
N HIS A 322 -3.75 19.82 -5.38
CA HIS A 322 -4.52 20.92 -5.95
C HIS A 322 -3.85 21.51 -7.20
N LYS A 323 -2.58 21.20 -7.46
CA LYS A 323 -1.84 21.60 -8.65
C LYS A 323 -1.95 20.60 -9.81
N VAL A 324 -2.47 19.40 -9.57
CA VAL A 324 -2.64 18.35 -10.60
C VAL A 324 -3.55 18.80 -11.76
N PRO A 325 -4.70 19.47 -11.53
CA PRO A 325 -5.53 19.96 -12.64
C PRO A 325 -4.81 21.02 -13.49
N GLU A 326 -3.98 21.87 -12.85
CA GLU A 326 -3.20 22.89 -13.52
C GLU A 326 -2.12 22.28 -14.43
N ILE A 327 -1.44 21.23 -13.97
CA ILE A 327 -0.43 20.49 -14.76
C ILE A 327 -1.09 19.78 -15.97
N LEU A 328 -2.27 19.18 -15.75
CA LEU A 328 -3.03 18.48 -16.78
C LEU A 328 -3.83 19.42 -17.71
N GLU A 329 -3.84 20.73 -17.42
CA GLU A 329 -4.60 21.76 -18.16
C GLU A 329 -6.11 21.47 -18.23
N VAL A 330 -6.69 21.01 -17.11
CA VAL A 330 -8.12 20.69 -16.98
C VAL A 330 -8.79 21.65 -16.00
N GLU A 331 -10.01 22.11 -16.32
CA GLU A 331 -10.82 22.92 -15.40
C GLU A 331 -11.06 22.18 -14.06
N VAL A 332 -10.92 22.92 -12.96
CA VAL A 332 -10.85 22.37 -11.60
C VAL A 332 -12.16 21.69 -11.21
N ASP A 333 -12.16 20.37 -11.12
CA ASP A 333 -13.16 19.62 -10.37
C ASP A 333 -12.60 19.31 -8.96
N PRO A 334 -13.14 19.89 -7.88
CA PRO A 334 -12.59 19.77 -6.53
C PRO A 334 -12.57 18.34 -5.96
N LYS A 335 -13.16 17.36 -6.65
CA LYS A 335 -13.21 15.95 -6.23
C LYS A 335 -12.33 14.97 -7.03
N GLY A 336 -11.44 15.44 -7.91
CA GLY A 336 -10.58 14.50 -8.67
C GLY A 336 -11.41 13.60 -9.60
N GLY A 337 -12.39 14.18 -10.30
CA GLY A 337 -13.39 13.45 -11.06
C GLY A 337 -12.88 12.74 -12.34
N PRO A 338 -13.80 12.09 -13.10
CA PRO A 338 -13.49 11.32 -14.31
C PRO A 338 -12.69 12.10 -15.37
N ARG A 339 -12.85 13.42 -15.42
CA ARG A 339 -12.14 14.30 -16.36
C ARG A 339 -10.63 14.37 -16.10
N ILE A 340 -10.22 14.43 -14.84
CA ILE A 340 -8.80 14.47 -14.46
C ILE A 340 -8.16 13.12 -14.77
N GLN A 341 -8.87 12.03 -14.50
CA GLN A 341 -8.45 10.67 -14.84
C GLN A 341 -8.30 10.48 -16.36
N GLU A 342 -9.27 10.91 -17.16
CA GLU A 342 -9.20 10.85 -18.63
C GLU A 342 -8.05 11.68 -19.19
N ALA A 343 -7.80 12.88 -18.65
CA ALA A 343 -6.69 13.72 -19.06
C ALA A 343 -5.33 13.11 -18.70
N ALA A 344 -5.20 12.56 -17.49
CA ALA A 344 -4.00 11.83 -17.07
C ALA A 344 -3.75 10.59 -17.95
N MET A 345 -4.81 9.85 -18.28
CA MET A 345 -4.75 8.70 -19.17
C MET A 345 -4.28 9.08 -20.58
N LYS A 346 -4.86 10.15 -21.16
CA LYS A 346 -4.42 10.70 -22.45
C LYS A 346 -2.94 11.11 -22.41
N LEU A 347 -2.52 11.75 -21.32
CA LEU A 347 -1.15 12.21 -21.12
C LEU A 347 -0.14 11.04 -21.01
N TYR A 348 -0.50 9.96 -20.32
CA TYR A 348 0.35 8.76 -20.22
C TYR A 348 0.43 7.96 -21.53
N VAL A 349 -0.62 7.99 -22.36
CA VAL A 349 -0.63 7.36 -23.69
C VAL A 349 0.11 8.21 -24.72
N SER A 350 -0.02 9.53 -24.63
CA SER A 350 0.71 10.45 -25.51
C SER A 350 2.21 10.36 -25.21
N ARG A 351 3.01 9.95 -26.20
CA ARG A 351 4.48 9.87 -26.09
C ARG A 351 5.18 11.24 -25.99
N SER A 352 4.47 12.31 -25.61
CA SER A 352 4.95 13.68 -25.44
C SER A 352 3.84 14.60 -24.87
N PRO A 353 4.14 15.56 -23.96
CA PRO A 353 5.45 15.86 -23.35
C PRO A 353 5.68 15.10 -22.03
N PHE A 354 6.87 14.49 -21.89
CA PHE A 354 7.24 13.66 -20.73
C PHE A 354 7.40 14.45 -19.43
N ASP A 355 7.71 15.74 -19.50
CA ASP A 355 7.99 16.58 -18.33
C ASP A 355 6.81 16.62 -17.37
N LYS A 356 5.58 16.67 -17.91
CA LYS A 356 4.35 16.60 -17.10
C LYS A 356 4.19 15.25 -16.41
N VAL A 357 4.54 14.16 -17.08
CA VAL A 357 4.52 12.80 -16.50
C VAL A 357 5.50 12.72 -15.32
N HIS A 358 6.71 13.26 -15.50
CA HIS A 358 7.75 13.24 -14.48
C HIS A 358 7.35 14.02 -13.22
N VAL A 359 6.77 15.23 -13.37
CA VAL A 359 6.26 15.99 -12.23
C VAL A 359 5.20 15.21 -11.46
N LEU A 360 4.21 14.64 -12.16
CA LEU A 360 3.12 13.90 -11.53
C LEU A 360 3.62 12.64 -10.82
N GLN A 361 4.58 11.92 -11.42
CA GLN A 361 5.22 10.76 -10.77
C GLN A 361 6.05 11.17 -9.56
N ALA A 362 6.78 12.28 -9.64
CA ALA A 362 7.57 12.79 -8.53
C ALA A 362 6.67 13.23 -7.35
N MET A 363 5.52 13.86 -7.61
CA MET A 363 4.52 14.19 -6.58
C MET A 363 3.97 12.94 -5.86
N GLN A 364 3.67 11.87 -6.60
CA GLN A 364 3.27 10.58 -6.00
C GLN A 364 4.41 9.93 -5.20
N ALA A 365 5.66 10.09 -5.66
CA ALA A 365 6.82 9.60 -4.93
C ALA A 365 7.04 10.35 -3.60
N ILE A 366 6.79 11.67 -3.56
CA ILE A 366 6.76 12.45 -2.31
C ILE A 366 5.72 11.89 -1.34
N GLU A 367 4.49 11.62 -1.80
CA GLU A 367 3.45 11.01 -0.95
C GLU A 367 3.94 9.68 -0.35
N ALA A 368 4.51 8.80 -1.18
CA ALA A 368 5.00 7.50 -0.74
C ALA A 368 6.16 7.63 0.27
N ALA A 369 7.12 8.53 0.04
CA ALA A 369 8.24 8.79 0.94
C ALA A 369 7.76 9.39 2.28
N MET A 370 6.83 10.34 2.22
CA MET A 370 6.23 10.95 3.41
C MET A 370 5.48 9.91 4.25
N LYS A 371 4.61 9.09 3.64
CA LYS A 371 3.90 8.01 4.35
C LYS A 371 4.87 7.01 5.00
N ARG A 372 5.98 6.67 4.32
CA ARG A 372 7.05 5.83 4.88
C ARG A 372 7.72 6.47 6.09
N PHE A 373 8.01 7.77 6.05
CA PHE A 373 8.58 8.50 7.20
C PHE A 373 7.68 8.37 8.43
N PHE A 374 6.38 8.67 8.32
CA PHE A 374 5.47 8.60 9.46
C PHE A 374 5.27 7.16 9.97
N TYR A 375 5.32 6.17 9.08
CA TYR A 375 5.30 4.76 9.46
C TYR A 375 6.56 4.36 10.24
N ALA A 376 7.75 4.70 9.71
CA ALA A 376 9.03 4.44 10.37
C ALA A 376 9.09 5.12 11.75
N TYR A 377 8.72 6.40 11.83
CA TYR A 377 8.70 7.13 13.10
C TYR A 377 7.76 6.50 14.14
N LYS A 378 6.58 6.01 13.72
CA LYS A 378 5.68 5.26 14.60
C LYS A 378 6.33 3.98 15.13
N GLN A 379 7.08 3.25 14.29
CA GLN A 379 7.82 2.06 14.71
C GLN A 379 8.94 2.42 15.71
N VAL A 380 9.70 3.49 15.42
CA VAL A 380 10.74 4.01 16.32
C VAL A 380 10.18 4.31 17.70
N LEU A 381 9.05 5.04 17.77
CA LEU A 381 8.36 5.31 19.03
C LEU A 381 7.90 4.03 19.75
N ALA A 382 7.34 3.07 19.01
CA ALA A 382 6.86 1.82 19.59
C ALA A 382 7.99 0.98 20.20
N VAL A 383 9.16 0.95 19.55
CA VAL A 383 10.35 0.24 20.05
C VAL A 383 10.92 0.95 21.28
N LEU A 384 11.00 2.28 21.27
CA LEU A 384 11.61 3.04 22.37
C LEU A 384 10.74 3.15 23.62
N ILE A 385 9.42 3.19 23.46
CA ILE A 385 8.48 3.47 24.56
C ILE A 385 7.70 2.19 24.98
N GLY A 386 7.82 1.11 24.20
CA GLY A 386 7.09 -0.14 24.41
C GLY A 386 5.64 -0.07 23.95
N SER A 387 5.12 -1.19 23.44
CA SER A 387 3.78 -1.26 22.83
C SER A 387 2.62 -0.93 23.78
N SER A 388 2.76 -1.21 25.08
CA SER A 388 1.71 -0.94 26.09
C SER A 388 1.55 0.55 26.39
N GLN A 389 2.65 1.31 26.40
CA GLN A 389 2.64 2.74 26.66
C GLN A 389 2.41 3.55 25.38
N ALA A 390 2.74 2.98 24.20
CA ALA A 390 2.26 3.46 22.89
C ALA A 390 0.74 3.23 22.70
N ASN A 391 0.17 2.18 23.29
CA ASN A 391 -1.27 1.88 23.26
C ASN A 391 -2.09 2.63 24.33
N ALA A 392 -1.47 3.15 25.39
CA ALA A 392 -2.14 3.92 26.44
C ALA A 392 -2.76 5.25 25.94
N ASN A 393 -2.34 5.73 24.76
CA ASN A 393 -2.97 6.84 24.04
C ASN A 393 -4.37 6.51 23.44
N ARG A 394 -4.92 5.31 23.65
CA ARG A 394 -6.23 4.91 23.10
C ARG A 394 -7.44 5.14 24.02
N VAL A 395 -7.27 5.55 25.27
CA VAL A 395 -8.40 5.72 26.19
C VAL A 395 -8.87 7.17 26.22
N GLY A 396 -9.70 7.54 25.22
CA GLY A 396 -10.56 8.72 25.27
C GLY A 396 -10.37 9.75 24.16
N LEU A 397 -11.32 9.79 23.21
CA LEU A 397 -11.75 10.95 22.39
C LEU A 397 -10.76 11.71 21.49
N THR A 398 -9.45 11.45 21.47
CA THR A 398 -8.53 12.07 20.50
C THR A 398 -7.89 11.01 19.62
N THR A 399 -8.33 10.94 18.37
CA THR A 399 -7.66 10.16 17.34
C THR A 399 -6.30 10.80 17.05
N ASP A 400 -5.20 10.13 17.45
CA ASP A 400 -3.84 10.63 17.27
C ASP A 400 -3.58 11.04 15.80
N ALA A 401 -2.99 12.22 15.58
CA ALA A 401 -2.68 12.77 14.26
C ALA A 401 -1.87 11.82 13.35
N PHE A 402 -1.08 10.91 13.95
CA PHE A 402 -0.36 9.83 13.25
C PHE A 402 -1.30 8.80 12.61
N THR A 403 -2.33 8.40 13.35
CA THR A 403 -3.31 7.41 12.89
C THR A 403 -4.17 8.00 11.77
N HIS A 404 -4.52 9.28 11.86
CA HIS A 404 -5.17 10.01 10.78
C HIS A 404 -4.33 10.09 9.51
N LEU A 405 -3.04 10.40 9.64
CA LEU A 405 -2.16 10.52 8.46
C LEU A 405 -1.95 9.17 7.77
N PHE A 406 -1.88 8.09 8.53
CA PHE A 406 -1.73 6.73 8.01
C PHE A 406 -3.01 6.21 7.33
N LEU A 407 -4.18 6.48 7.92
CA LEU A 407 -5.48 6.02 7.41
C LEU A 407 -6.04 6.90 6.29
N GLN A 408 -5.34 7.98 5.91
CA GLN A 408 -5.79 8.84 4.81
C GLN A 408 -5.66 8.11 3.45
N PRO A 409 -6.69 8.21 2.58
CA PRO A 409 -6.64 7.71 1.21
C PRO A 409 -5.51 8.37 0.41
N THR A 410 -5.17 7.80 -0.75
CA THR A 410 -4.10 8.37 -1.58
C THR A 410 -4.41 9.83 -1.94
N TYR A 411 -3.37 10.67 -2.00
CA TYR A 411 -3.56 12.09 -2.28
C TYR A 411 -3.83 12.34 -3.78
N PHE A 412 -3.49 11.36 -4.62
CA PHE A 412 -3.60 11.41 -6.08
C PHE A 412 -4.46 10.28 -6.68
N PRO A 413 -5.71 10.05 -6.21
CA PRO A 413 -6.50 8.88 -6.58
C PRO A 413 -6.85 8.82 -8.08
N SER A 414 -6.99 9.98 -8.73
CA SER A 414 -7.26 10.08 -10.18
C SER A 414 -6.08 9.65 -11.05
N LEU A 415 -4.84 9.86 -10.58
CA LEU A 415 -3.63 9.43 -11.28
C LEU A 415 -3.43 7.92 -11.12
N ASP A 416 -3.67 7.41 -9.93
CA ASP A 416 -3.63 5.96 -9.64
C ASP A 416 -4.66 5.22 -10.50
N ALA A 417 -5.91 5.71 -10.51
CA ALA A 417 -6.96 5.17 -11.37
C ALA A 417 -6.53 5.18 -12.85
N ALA A 418 -6.00 6.28 -13.37
CA ALA A 418 -5.55 6.36 -14.77
C ALA A 418 -4.50 5.31 -15.12
N LYS A 419 -3.52 5.06 -14.23
CA LYS A 419 -2.50 4.00 -14.43
C LYS A 419 -3.11 2.60 -14.36
N THR A 420 -4.01 2.35 -13.40
CA THR A 420 -4.72 1.07 -13.29
C THR A 420 -5.53 0.77 -14.56
N PHE A 421 -6.29 1.75 -15.08
CA PHE A 421 -7.03 1.61 -16.32
C PHE A 421 -6.13 1.38 -17.54
N LEU A 422 -4.97 2.04 -17.62
CA LEU A 422 -4.00 1.80 -18.69
C LEU A 422 -3.35 0.42 -18.60
N GLY A 423 -3.07 -0.07 -17.39
CA GLY A 423 -2.65 -1.46 -17.17
C GLY A 423 -3.65 -2.43 -17.80
N TYR A 424 -4.93 -2.31 -17.43
CA TYR A 424 -6.00 -3.12 -18.03
C TYR A 424 -6.09 -2.98 -19.56
N LEU A 425 -5.93 -1.78 -20.10
CA LEU A 425 -5.99 -1.54 -21.55
C LEU A 425 -4.81 -2.14 -22.32
N TRP A 426 -3.60 -2.11 -21.75
CA TRP A 426 -2.44 -2.72 -22.39
C TRP A 426 -2.46 -4.24 -22.29
N ASP A 427 -2.93 -4.79 -21.18
CA ASP A 427 -3.16 -6.23 -21.04
C ASP A 427 -4.17 -6.72 -22.09
N ASN A 428 -5.23 -5.95 -22.36
CA ASN A 428 -6.24 -6.28 -23.38
C ASN A 428 -5.79 -5.98 -24.83
N ASN A 429 -5.00 -4.92 -25.07
CA ASN A 429 -4.52 -4.57 -26.41
C ASN A 429 -3.38 -5.49 -26.90
N MET A 430 -2.59 -6.06 -25.98
CA MET A 430 -1.59 -7.07 -26.34
C MET A 430 -2.27 -8.35 -26.86
N SER A 431 -3.49 -8.64 -26.41
CA SER A 431 -4.36 -9.69 -26.95
C SER A 431 -5.03 -9.30 -28.28
N ASN A 432 -5.41 -8.03 -28.48
CA ASN A 432 -6.11 -7.56 -29.69
C ASN A 432 -5.22 -7.19 -30.88
N ALA A 433 -3.90 -7.11 -30.73
CA ALA A 433 -2.99 -6.79 -31.83
C ALA A 433 -2.87 -7.91 -32.90
N PHE A 434 -3.46 -9.09 -32.67
CA PHE A 434 -3.50 -10.20 -33.64
C PHE A 434 -4.76 -10.27 -34.50
N GLN A 435 -5.75 -9.39 -34.30
CA GLN A 435 -7.03 -9.46 -35.03
C GLN A 435 -7.55 -8.10 -35.48
N ILE A 436 -6.80 -7.35 -36.28
CA ILE A 436 -7.39 -6.28 -37.10
C ILE A 436 -6.79 -6.30 -38.50
N GLN A 437 -7.21 -7.28 -39.29
CA GLN A 437 -7.22 -7.23 -40.74
C GLN A 437 -8.34 -8.13 -41.22
N ASN A 438 -9.58 -7.63 -41.21
CA ASN A 438 -10.64 -7.96 -42.19
C ASN A 438 -12.02 -7.38 -41.78
N GLY A 439 -12.51 -6.46 -42.61
CA GLY A 439 -13.83 -6.62 -43.26
C GLY A 439 -15.09 -6.23 -42.51
N ILE A 440 -15.60 -5.03 -42.82
CA ILE A 440 -16.99 -4.61 -42.69
C ILE A 440 -17.83 -5.23 -43.82
N GLU A 441 -19.06 -5.67 -43.51
CA GLU A 441 -20.31 -5.74 -44.34
C GLU A 441 -21.18 -6.91 -43.84
N SER A 442 -22.52 -6.95 -43.84
CA SER A 442 -23.64 -6.01 -43.88
C SER A 442 -24.96 -6.83 -43.82
N TRP A 443 -26.08 -6.17 -43.47
CA TRP A 443 -27.52 -6.51 -43.70
C TRP A 443 -28.37 -7.32 -42.71
N ASN A 444 -29.45 -6.63 -42.33
CA ASN A 444 -30.73 -7.04 -41.74
C ASN A 444 -31.46 -8.18 -42.47
N MET A 445 -32.29 -8.95 -41.74
CA MET A 445 -33.73 -9.04 -42.01
C MET A 445 -34.51 -9.76 -40.89
N ALA A 446 -35.76 -9.34 -40.71
CA ALA A 446 -36.65 -9.71 -39.64
C ALA A 446 -37.72 -10.75 -40.05
N ALA A 447 -38.27 -11.37 -39.00
CA ALA A 447 -39.67 -11.78 -38.80
C ALA A 447 -40.16 -13.18 -39.26
N SER A 448 -40.55 -13.92 -38.21
CA SER A 448 -41.79 -14.69 -38.00
C SER A 448 -42.09 -15.93 -38.85
N ASP A 449 -42.23 -17.09 -38.18
CA ASP A 449 -43.54 -17.72 -38.05
C ASP A 449 -43.65 -18.65 -36.83
N ARG A 450 -44.83 -18.66 -36.21
CA ARG A 450 -45.18 -19.43 -35.00
C ARG A 450 -45.72 -20.80 -35.40
N THR A 451 -45.19 -21.88 -34.80
CA THR A 451 -45.89 -23.16 -34.72
C THR A 451 -45.78 -23.71 -33.30
N VAL A 452 -46.92 -23.92 -32.64
CA VAL A 452 -47.04 -24.43 -31.28
C VAL A 452 -46.92 -25.94 -31.29
N LEU A 453 -45.92 -26.49 -30.58
CA LEU A 453 -45.84 -27.92 -30.27
C LEU A 453 -46.40 -28.16 -28.86
N GLN A 454 -47.32 -29.11 -28.78
CA GLN A 454 -48.07 -29.46 -27.57
C GLN A 454 -47.29 -30.54 -26.80
N PHE A 455 -46.84 -30.22 -25.57
CA PHE A 455 -46.05 -31.11 -24.73
C PHE A 455 -46.94 -32.05 -23.91
N SER A 456 -46.81 -33.37 -24.11
CA SER A 456 -47.35 -34.37 -23.20
C SER A 456 -46.44 -34.48 -21.97
N SER A 457 -46.91 -34.02 -20.81
CA SER A 457 -46.23 -34.18 -19.53
C SER A 457 -46.37 -35.62 -19.04
N SER A 458 -45.46 -36.50 -19.45
CA SER A 458 -45.28 -37.80 -18.81
C SER A 458 -44.49 -37.60 -17.52
N SER A 459 -45.20 -37.69 -16.40
CA SER A 459 -44.74 -37.81 -15.01
C SER A 459 -43.22 -38.02 -14.82
N SER A 460 -42.47 -36.94 -14.66
CA SER A 460 -41.08 -36.98 -14.23
C SER A 460 -41.02 -36.83 -12.71
N GLN A 461 -40.31 -37.73 -12.04
CA GLN A 461 -39.72 -37.43 -10.74
C GLN A 461 -39.03 -36.06 -10.88
N SER A 462 -39.31 -35.12 -9.97
CA SER A 462 -38.72 -33.78 -10.01
C SER A 462 -37.22 -33.88 -9.74
N LEU A 463 -36.43 -34.18 -10.77
CA LEU A 463 -34.98 -34.17 -10.73
C LEU A 463 -34.53 -32.76 -10.38
N SER A 464 -33.72 -32.65 -9.33
CA SER A 464 -33.07 -31.41 -8.93
C SER A 464 -31.56 -31.62 -8.93
N ALA A 465 -30.81 -30.55 -9.16
CA ALA A 465 -29.35 -30.58 -9.15
C ALA A 465 -28.81 -29.70 -8.02
N LYS A 466 -27.73 -30.16 -7.40
CA LYS A 466 -26.94 -29.39 -6.43
C LYS A 466 -25.53 -29.24 -6.97
N VAL A 467 -25.05 -28.00 -7.08
CA VAL A 467 -23.70 -27.71 -7.60
C VAL A 467 -22.86 -27.08 -6.48
N HIS A 468 -21.65 -27.60 -6.34
CA HIS A 468 -20.63 -27.03 -5.46
C HIS A 468 -19.94 -25.81 -6.13
N PRO A 469 -19.57 -24.76 -5.37
CA PRO A 469 -18.87 -23.59 -5.89
C PRO A 469 -17.58 -23.94 -6.65
N LEU A 470 -16.87 -24.97 -6.19
CA LEU A 470 -15.62 -25.44 -6.80
C LEU A 470 -15.78 -25.73 -8.30
N VAL A 471 -16.92 -26.33 -8.69
CA VAL A 471 -17.23 -26.66 -10.08
C VAL A 471 -17.34 -25.39 -10.92
N ILE A 472 -18.02 -24.37 -10.39
CA ILE A 472 -18.20 -23.09 -11.09
C ILE A 472 -16.84 -22.40 -11.27
N PHE A 473 -16.02 -22.35 -10.22
CA PHE A 473 -14.67 -21.79 -10.30
C PHE A 473 -13.81 -22.53 -11.32
N ASN A 474 -13.86 -23.86 -11.33
CA ASN A 474 -13.10 -24.67 -12.27
C ASN A 474 -13.55 -24.46 -13.72
N ILE A 475 -14.87 -24.32 -13.96
CA ILE A 475 -15.40 -23.98 -15.29
C ILE A 475 -14.91 -22.59 -15.75
N CYS A 476 -14.96 -21.59 -14.88
CA CYS A 476 -14.46 -20.24 -15.18
C CYS A 476 -12.94 -20.24 -15.46
N ASP A 477 -12.18 -20.99 -14.67
CA ASP A 477 -10.73 -21.14 -14.83
C ASP A 477 -10.36 -21.85 -16.14
N CYS A 478 -11.10 -22.92 -16.49
CA CYS A 478 -11.00 -23.56 -17.81
C CYS A 478 -11.41 -22.62 -18.96
N TYR A 479 -12.38 -21.73 -18.75
CA TYR A 479 -12.75 -20.71 -19.74
C TYR A 479 -11.64 -19.70 -19.98
N VAL A 480 -10.94 -19.25 -18.92
CA VAL A 480 -9.80 -18.33 -19.05
C VAL A 480 -8.60 -18.99 -19.75
N ARG A 481 -8.35 -20.29 -19.51
CA ARG A 481 -7.24 -21.03 -20.12
C ARG A 481 -7.46 -21.51 -21.56
N ARG A 482 -8.61 -21.22 -22.16
CA ARG A 482 -8.94 -21.71 -23.51
C ARG A 482 -8.06 -21.05 -24.59
N PRO A 483 -7.79 -21.72 -25.71
CA PRO A 483 -7.14 -21.09 -26.86
C PRO A 483 -8.05 -20.01 -27.48
N ASP A 484 -7.47 -18.94 -28.02
CA ASP A 484 -8.19 -17.77 -28.55
C ASP A 484 -9.20 -18.08 -29.67
N GLN A 485 -9.09 -19.26 -30.30
CA GLN A 485 -9.97 -19.73 -31.37
C GLN A 485 -11.24 -20.44 -30.87
N ALA A 486 -11.32 -20.73 -29.57
CA ALA A 486 -12.45 -21.45 -28.97
C ALA A 486 -13.40 -20.49 -28.25
N ASP A 487 -14.60 -20.29 -28.79
CA ASP A 487 -15.63 -19.46 -28.17
C ASP A 487 -16.29 -20.14 -26.96
N ARG A 488 -16.22 -21.48 -26.91
CA ARG A 488 -16.87 -22.32 -25.91
C ARG A 488 -15.90 -23.32 -25.30
N VAL A 489 -16.18 -23.70 -24.06
CA VAL A 489 -15.49 -24.79 -23.35
C VAL A 489 -16.51 -25.86 -22.99
N ILE A 490 -16.19 -27.11 -23.32
CA ILE A 490 -16.97 -28.29 -22.99
C ILE A 490 -16.19 -29.11 -21.96
N GLY A 491 -16.89 -29.68 -20.99
CA GLY A 491 -16.27 -30.62 -20.07
C GLY A 491 -17.28 -31.55 -19.41
N THR A 492 -16.74 -32.50 -18.65
CA THR A 492 -17.51 -33.53 -17.95
C THR A 492 -17.76 -33.10 -16.50
N LEU A 493 -18.95 -33.41 -15.99
CA LEU A 493 -19.33 -33.22 -14.59
C LEU A 493 -19.23 -34.54 -13.83
N LEU A 494 -18.59 -34.49 -12.67
CA LEU A 494 -18.42 -35.61 -11.75
C LEU A 494 -19.15 -35.36 -10.44
N GLY A 495 -19.73 -36.42 -9.90
CA GLY A 495 -20.53 -36.32 -8.70
C GLY A 495 -21.12 -37.64 -8.25
N SER A 496 -22.22 -37.56 -7.52
CA SER A 496 -22.99 -38.72 -7.10
C SER A 496 -24.48 -38.43 -7.15
N VAL A 497 -25.29 -39.42 -7.50
CA VAL A 497 -26.74 -39.32 -7.39
C VAL A 497 -27.14 -39.70 -5.95
N LEU A 498 -27.84 -38.82 -5.26
CA LEU A 498 -28.32 -39.06 -3.91
C LEU A 498 -29.54 -40.01 -3.92
N PRO A 499 -29.85 -40.69 -2.80
CA PRO A 499 -30.97 -41.64 -2.73
C PRO A 499 -32.35 -41.02 -3.00
N ASP A 500 -32.47 -39.71 -2.87
CA ASP A 500 -33.68 -38.90 -3.15
C ASP A 500 -33.85 -38.57 -4.65
N GLY A 501 -32.90 -38.97 -5.50
CA GLY A 501 -32.88 -38.65 -6.94
C GLY A 501 -32.26 -37.28 -7.27
N THR A 502 -31.75 -36.55 -6.28
CA THR A 502 -31.02 -35.29 -6.48
C THR A 502 -29.61 -35.58 -6.96
N VAL A 503 -29.15 -34.88 -8.01
CA VAL A 503 -27.79 -35.05 -8.52
C VAL A 503 -26.85 -34.06 -7.83
N ASP A 504 -25.85 -34.57 -7.12
CA ASP A 504 -24.86 -33.78 -6.36
C ASP A 504 -23.56 -33.68 -7.17
N ILE A 505 -23.33 -32.53 -7.78
CA ILE A 505 -22.21 -32.23 -8.67
C ILE A 505 -21.08 -31.62 -7.85
N ARG A 506 -19.98 -32.36 -7.69
CA ARG A 506 -18.86 -31.97 -6.81
C ARG A 506 -17.61 -31.54 -7.54
N ASN A 507 -17.37 -32.07 -8.73
CA ASN A 507 -16.15 -31.84 -9.48
C ASN A 507 -16.42 -31.79 -10.99
N SER A 508 -15.46 -31.29 -11.75
CA SER A 508 -15.55 -31.17 -13.20
C SER A 508 -14.16 -31.18 -13.84
N TYR A 509 -14.08 -31.54 -15.11
CA TYR A 509 -12.86 -31.36 -15.91
C TYR A 509 -13.20 -31.03 -17.36
N ALA A 510 -12.36 -30.20 -18.00
CA ALA A 510 -12.52 -29.84 -19.40
C ALA A 510 -12.08 -30.99 -20.32
N VAL A 511 -12.78 -31.15 -21.44
CA VAL A 511 -12.44 -32.13 -22.48
C VAL A 511 -12.08 -31.35 -23.75
N PRO A 512 -10.89 -31.58 -24.35
CA PRO A 512 -10.55 -31.01 -25.65
C PRO A 512 -11.61 -31.36 -26.69
N HIS A 513 -12.08 -30.34 -27.41
CA HIS A 513 -13.10 -30.48 -28.43
C HIS A 513 -12.74 -29.64 -29.65
N ASN A 514 -13.23 -30.07 -30.80
CA ASN A 514 -13.14 -29.31 -32.04
C ASN A 514 -14.57 -29.04 -32.53
N GLU A 515 -14.93 -27.77 -32.61
CA GLU A 515 -16.28 -27.32 -33.01
C GLU A 515 -16.21 -26.63 -34.37
N SER A 516 -16.95 -27.19 -35.33
CA SER A 516 -17.23 -26.60 -36.63
C SER A 516 -18.74 -26.36 -36.76
N ILE A 517 -19.17 -25.61 -37.78
CA ILE A 517 -20.58 -25.20 -37.97
C ILE A 517 -21.55 -26.40 -38.00
N GLU A 518 -21.09 -27.58 -38.46
CA GLU A 518 -21.95 -28.78 -38.61
C GLU A 518 -21.46 -30.00 -37.81
N GLN A 519 -20.25 -29.98 -37.24
CA GLN A 519 -19.67 -31.13 -36.55
C GLN A 519 -18.96 -30.72 -35.26
N VAL A 520 -19.24 -31.46 -34.18
CA VAL A 520 -18.54 -31.36 -32.89
C VAL A 520 -17.85 -32.69 -32.62
N ALA A 521 -16.53 -32.67 -32.46
CA ALA A 521 -15.74 -33.84 -32.11
C ALA A 521 -15.14 -33.69 -30.70
N LEU A 522 -15.33 -34.70 -29.86
CA LEU A 522 -14.73 -34.80 -28.52
C LEU A 522 -13.57 -35.80 -28.53
N ASP A 523 -12.49 -35.50 -27.81
CA ASP A 523 -11.41 -36.46 -27.59
C ASP A 523 -11.81 -37.51 -26.54
N ILE A 524 -12.24 -38.68 -27.04
CA ILE A 524 -12.72 -39.79 -26.21
C ILE A 524 -11.57 -40.43 -25.43
N GLU A 525 -10.36 -40.48 -25.99
CA GLU A 525 -9.19 -41.09 -25.33
C GLU A 525 -8.76 -40.24 -24.14
N TYR A 526 -8.71 -38.92 -24.32
CA TYR A 526 -8.47 -38.00 -23.21
C TYR A 526 -9.55 -38.11 -22.13
N HIS A 527 -10.83 -38.13 -22.53
CA HIS A 527 -11.96 -38.26 -21.60
C HIS A 527 -11.85 -39.52 -20.74
N HIS A 528 -11.50 -40.67 -21.33
CA HIS A 528 -11.35 -41.93 -20.61
C HIS A 528 -10.14 -41.93 -19.66
N ASN A 529 -8.98 -41.45 -20.11
CA ASN A 529 -7.77 -41.35 -19.29
C ASN A 529 -7.96 -40.43 -18.07
N MET A 530 -8.66 -39.31 -18.28
CA MET A 530 -8.97 -38.35 -17.22
C MET A 530 -9.97 -38.93 -16.22
N LEU A 531 -11.01 -39.62 -16.69
CA LEU A 531 -11.97 -40.32 -15.83
C LEU A 531 -11.27 -41.35 -14.92
N ILE A 532 -10.40 -42.21 -15.49
CA ILE A 532 -9.63 -43.20 -14.71
C ILE A 532 -8.78 -42.50 -13.63
N SER A 533 -8.17 -41.37 -13.97
CA SER A 533 -7.33 -40.63 -13.03
C SER A 533 -8.15 -40.04 -11.87
N HIS A 534 -9.32 -39.49 -12.14
CA HIS A 534 -10.25 -39.02 -11.11
C HIS A 534 -10.78 -40.15 -10.24
N GLN A 535 -11.14 -41.30 -10.83
CA GLN A 535 -11.59 -42.48 -10.09
C GLN A 535 -10.51 -43.08 -9.18
N LYS A 536 -9.22 -42.96 -9.55
CA LYS A 536 -8.10 -43.36 -8.67
C LYS A 536 -8.02 -42.49 -7.42
N VAL A 537 -8.33 -41.19 -7.53
CA VAL A 537 -8.32 -40.26 -6.40
C VAL A 537 -9.59 -40.42 -5.56
N ASN A 538 -10.76 -40.47 -6.20
CA ASN A 538 -12.03 -40.65 -5.54
C ASN A 538 -12.93 -41.64 -6.30
N PRO A 539 -13.00 -42.92 -5.89
CA PRO A 539 -13.80 -43.92 -6.59
C PRO A 539 -15.32 -43.75 -6.41
N LYS A 540 -15.76 -42.84 -5.54
CA LYS A 540 -17.18 -42.54 -5.33
C LYS A 540 -17.73 -41.53 -6.35
N GLU A 541 -16.86 -40.85 -7.09
CA GLU A 541 -17.26 -39.90 -8.12
C GLU A 541 -17.51 -40.63 -9.44
N ILE A 542 -18.75 -40.53 -9.91
CA ILE A 542 -19.18 -41.03 -11.21
C ILE A 542 -19.50 -39.86 -12.13
N ILE A 543 -19.56 -40.13 -13.43
CA ILE A 543 -20.06 -39.14 -14.39
C ILE A 543 -21.54 -38.91 -14.10
N VAL A 544 -21.92 -37.64 -13.97
CA VAL A 544 -23.31 -37.21 -13.74
C VAL A 544 -23.85 -36.36 -14.89
N GLY A 545 -22.97 -35.89 -15.77
CA GLY A 545 -23.35 -35.06 -16.89
C GLY A 545 -22.16 -34.33 -17.51
N TRP A 546 -22.45 -33.21 -18.15
CA TRP A 546 -21.48 -32.37 -18.84
C TRP A 546 -21.84 -30.90 -18.74
N TYR A 547 -20.85 -30.03 -18.92
CA TYR A 547 -21.05 -28.59 -18.91
C TYR A 547 -20.61 -27.94 -20.23
N SER A 548 -21.19 -26.79 -20.52
CA SER A 548 -20.74 -25.91 -21.59
C SER A 548 -20.77 -24.45 -21.17
N THR A 549 -19.77 -23.67 -21.57
CA THR A 549 -19.79 -22.22 -21.38
C THR A 549 -20.63 -21.53 -22.46
N GLY A 550 -21.33 -20.45 -22.10
CA GLY A 550 -22.16 -19.65 -23.01
C GLY A 550 -23.63 -19.55 -22.59
N LEU A 551 -24.36 -18.70 -23.30
CA LEU A 551 -25.75 -18.38 -23.00
C LEU A 551 -26.69 -19.44 -23.59
N GLY A 552 -27.20 -20.32 -22.73
CA GLY A 552 -28.23 -21.31 -23.08
C GLY A 552 -27.72 -22.49 -23.90
N VAL A 553 -28.64 -23.16 -24.58
CA VAL A 553 -28.38 -24.39 -25.34
C VAL A 553 -28.19 -24.07 -26.83
N THR A 554 -27.12 -24.58 -27.44
CA THR A 554 -26.82 -24.40 -28.88
C THR A 554 -27.20 -25.65 -29.69
N GLY A 555 -27.28 -25.53 -31.01
CA GLY A 555 -27.59 -26.67 -31.90
C GLY A 555 -26.64 -27.86 -31.75
N GLY A 556 -25.35 -27.60 -31.51
CA GLY A 556 -24.33 -28.63 -31.24
C GLY A 556 -24.50 -29.36 -29.89
N SER A 557 -25.27 -28.79 -28.95
CA SER A 557 -25.48 -29.41 -27.63
C SER A 557 -26.26 -30.73 -27.70
N ALA A 558 -27.12 -30.93 -28.71
CA ALA A 558 -27.87 -32.18 -28.88
C ALA A 558 -26.95 -33.37 -29.19
N LEU A 559 -25.94 -33.17 -30.04
CA LEU A 559 -24.97 -34.20 -30.42
C LEU A 559 -24.09 -34.61 -29.22
N ILE A 560 -23.63 -33.61 -28.45
CA ILE A 560 -22.84 -33.84 -27.24
C ILE A 560 -23.68 -34.56 -26.18
N HIS A 561 -24.95 -34.16 -26.02
CA HIS A 561 -25.84 -34.79 -25.06
C HIS A 561 -26.16 -36.25 -25.42
N GLU A 562 -26.23 -36.58 -26.71
CA GLU A 562 -26.36 -37.98 -27.16
C GLU A 562 -25.12 -38.81 -26.79
N PHE A 563 -23.91 -38.24 -26.92
CA PHE A 563 -22.68 -38.91 -26.50
C PHE A 563 -22.70 -39.26 -25.01
N TYR A 564 -22.98 -38.28 -24.13
CA TYR A 564 -23.04 -38.54 -22.69
C TYR A 564 -24.23 -39.40 -22.26
N SER A 565 -25.34 -39.41 -23.01
CA SER A 565 -26.47 -40.31 -22.77
C SER A 565 -26.12 -41.79 -22.98
N ARG A 566 -25.05 -42.09 -23.74
CA ARG A 566 -24.53 -43.45 -23.91
C ARG A 566 -23.70 -43.91 -22.71
N GLU A 567 -23.06 -42.97 -22.01
CA GLU A 567 -22.21 -43.23 -20.84
C GLU A 567 -23.04 -43.28 -19.54
N VAL A 568 -24.03 -42.40 -19.39
CA VAL A 568 -24.80 -42.24 -18.15
C VAL A 568 -26.29 -42.09 -18.44
N PRO A 569 -27.19 -42.76 -17.69
CA PRO A 569 -28.62 -42.52 -17.80
C PRO A 569 -28.99 -41.13 -17.27
N ASN A 570 -29.74 -40.35 -18.06
CA ASN A 570 -30.19 -38.99 -17.74
C ASN A 570 -29.05 -38.00 -17.39
N PRO A 571 -28.12 -37.74 -18.32
CA PRO A 571 -27.01 -36.82 -18.06
C PRO A 571 -27.53 -35.39 -17.88
N ILE A 572 -27.00 -34.67 -16.90
CA ILE A 572 -27.33 -33.25 -16.69
C ILE A 572 -26.43 -32.38 -17.58
N HIS A 573 -27.02 -31.40 -18.26
CA HIS A 573 -26.29 -30.38 -19.01
C HIS A 573 -26.27 -29.07 -18.20
N LEU A 574 -25.09 -28.66 -17.74
CA LEU A 574 -24.89 -27.40 -17.02
C LEU A 574 -24.39 -26.31 -17.97
N THR A 575 -25.06 -25.17 -17.99
CA THR A 575 -24.63 -23.98 -18.75
C THR A 575 -24.18 -22.90 -17.79
N VAL A 576 -23.00 -22.34 -18.07
CA VAL A 576 -22.42 -21.24 -17.28
C VAL A 576 -22.17 -20.06 -18.21
N ASP A 577 -22.86 -18.95 -17.96
CA ASP A 577 -22.62 -17.70 -18.67
C ASP A 577 -21.37 -17.00 -18.12
N THR A 578 -20.43 -16.74 -19.03
CA THR A 578 -19.15 -16.08 -18.76
C THR A 578 -19.10 -14.65 -19.29
N GLY A 579 -20.12 -14.20 -20.05
CA GLY A 579 -20.16 -12.88 -20.68
C GLY A 579 -20.68 -11.77 -19.77
N PHE A 580 -21.31 -12.11 -18.64
CA PHE A 580 -21.88 -11.17 -17.64
C PHE A 580 -22.68 -10.02 -18.25
N THR A 581 -23.29 -10.21 -19.42
CA THR A 581 -23.92 -9.14 -20.21
C THR A 581 -25.14 -8.54 -19.51
N ASN A 582 -25.78 -9.31 -18.63
CA ASN A 582 -26.92 -8.90 -17.81
C ASN A 582 -26.52 -8.45 -16.38
N GLY A 583 -25.22 -8.30 -16.09
CA GLY A 583 -24.73 -7.90 -14.77
C GLY A 583 -24.75 -8.99 -13.68
N ALA A 584 -25.25 -10.19 -13.99
CA ALA A 584 -25.21 -11.37 -13.14
C ALA A 584 -24.87 -12.61 -14.00
N GLY A 585 -23.99 -13.48 -13.52
CA GLY A 585 -23.70 -14.76 -14.18
C GLY A 585 -24.88 -15.70 -14.06
N THR A 586 -25.44 -16.16 -15.18
CA THR A 586 -26.54 -17.12 -15.18
C THR A 586 -26.01 -18.55 -15.23
N ILE A 587 -26.37 -19.36 -14.23
CA ILE A 587 -26.04 -20.79 -14.17
C ILE A 587 -27.35 -21.56 -14.26
N LYS A 588 -27.48 -22.42 -15.26
CA LYS A 588 -28.70 -23.19 -15.49
C LYS A 588 -28.38 -24.64 -15.75
N ALA A 589 -29.21 -25.53 -15.22
CA ALA A 589 -29.10 -26.96 -15.44
C ALA A 589 -30.29 -27.45 -16.30
N TYR A 590 -29.99 -28.32 -17.26
CA TYR A 590 -30.95 -28.86 -18.20
C TYR A 590 -30.90 -30.39 -18.24
N VAL A 591 -32.05 -31.01 -18.46
CA VAL A 591 -32.19 -32.43 -18.78
C VAL A 591 -32.82 -32.54 -20.17
N SER A 592 -32.34 -33.46 -21.00
CA SER A 592 -32.93 -33.69 -22.32
C SER A 592 -34.06 -34.70 -22.26
N ASN A 593 -35.21 -34.31 -22.81
CA ASN A 593 -36.29 -35.22 -23.13
C ASN A 593 -36.35 -35.38 -24.65
N ASN A 594 -36.24 -36.62 -25.12
CA ASN A 594 -36.35 -36.92 -26.54
C ASN A 594 -37.81 -36.82 -26.97
N LEU A 595 -38.12 -35.86 -27.84
CA LEU A 595 -39.43 -35.72 -28.46
C LEU A 595 -39.52 -36.73 -29.62
N SER A 596 -40.37 -37.74 -29.46
CA SER A 596 -40.71 -38.69 -30.51
C SER A 596 -42.11 -38.44 -31.05
N LEU A 597 -42.29 -38.67 -32.35
CA LEU A 597 -43.60 -38.77 -32.98
C LEU A 597 -43.76 -40.19 -33.50
N GLY A 598 -44.53 -41.01 -32.79
CA GLY A 598 -44.59 -42.45 -33.03
C GLY A 598 -43.25 -43.12 -32.68
N GLU A 599 -42.71 -43.93 -33.59
CA GLU A 599 -41.41 -44.61 -33.42
C GLU A 599 -40.19 -43.78 -33.85
N ARG A 600 -40.39 -42.55 -34.36
CA ARG A 600 -39.30 -41.71 -34.88
C ARG A 600 -39.01 -40.54 -33.92
N GLN A 601 -37.78 -40.49 -33.42
CA GLN A 601 -37.28 -39.36 -32.62
C GLN A 601 -37.06 -38.15 -33.54
N ILE A 602 -37.68 -37.02 -33.21
CA ILE A 602 -37.66 -35.79 -34.03
C ILE A 602 -36.64 -34.79 -33.49
N ALA A 603 -36.61 -34.56 -32.17
CA ALA A 603 -35.75 -33.56 -31.57
C ALA A 603 -35.45 -33.88 -30.10
N ALA A 604 -34.32 -33.37 -29.60
CA ALA A 604 -33.99 -33.34 -28.18
C ALA A 604 -34.47 -32.02 -27.58
N GLN A 605 -35.38 -32.06 -26.60
CA GLN A 605 -35.82 -30.88 -25.87
C GLN A 605 -35.09 -30.78 -24.54
N PHE A 606 -34.41 -29.66 -24.31
CA PHE A 606 -33.76 -29.37 -23.03
C PHE A 606 -34.75 -28.69 -22.08
N GLN A 607 -35.12 -29.38 -21.01
CA GLN A 607 -35.97 -28.87 -19.94
C GLN A 607 -35.10 -28.38 -18.78
N GLU A 608 -35.33 -27.15 -18.33
CA GLU A 608 -34.63 -26.56 -17.19
C GLU A 608 -35.08 -27.25 -15.88
N ILE A 609 -34.10 -27.64 -15.05
CA ILE A 609 -34.33 -28.23 -13.73
C ILE A 609 -33.89 -27.26 -12.62
N PRO A 610 -34.51 -27.31 -11.44
CA PRO A 610 -34.08 -26.47 -10.32
C PRO A 610 -32.65 -26.82 -9.92
N LEU A 611 -31.81 -25.79 -9.90
CA LEU A 611 -30.41 -25.85 -9.51
C LEU A 611 -30.21 -25.09 -8.20
N ASP A 612 -29.70 -25.79 -7.20
CA ASP A 612 -29.34 -25.20 -5.90
C ASP A 612 -27.82 -25.18 -5.72
N LEU A 613 -27.29 -24.11 -5.13
CA LEU A 613 -25.87 -23.96 -4.89
C LEU A 613 -25.57 -24.40 -3.47
N ARG A 614 -24.81 -25.50 -3.35
CA ARG A 614 -24.50 -26.12 -2.06
C ARG A 614 -23.05 -25.86 -1.70
N MET A 615 -22.83 -25.20 -0.56
CA MET A 615 -21.49 -25.03 0.00
C MET A 615 -21.28 -25.98 1.18
N VAL A 616 -20.17 -26.71 1.20
CA VAL A 616 -19.69 -27.39 2.41
C VAL A 616 -19.08 -26.35 3.36
N GLU A 617 -19.02 -26.64 4.66
CA GLU A 617 -18.45 -25.73 5.66
C GLU A 617 -17.04 -25.24 5.30
N ALA A 618 -16.16 -26.14 4.84
CA ALA A 618 -14.82 -25.78 4.37
C ALA A 618 -14.85 -24.86 3.13
N GLU A 619 -15.77 -25.12 2.19
CA GLU A 619 -15.93 -24.28 0.99
C GLU A 619 -16.50 -22.91 1.34
N ARG A 620 -17.41 -22.83 2.31
CA ARG A 620 -17.99 -21.58 2.77
C ARG A 620 -16.94 -20.67 3.38
N ILE A 621 -16.08 -21.20 4.25
CA ILE A 621 -14.98 -20.42 4.85
C ILE A 621 -14.03 -19.91 3.76
N GLY A 622 -13.65 -20.78 2.81
CA GLY A 622 -12.80 -20.38 1.68
C GLY A 622 -13.46 -19.31 0.80
N PHE A 623 -14.76 -19.46 0.52
CA PHE A 623 -15.53 -18.52 -0.27
C PHE A 623 -15.65 -17.16 0.43
N ASP A 624 -15.98 -17.13 1.73
CA ASP A 624 -16.11 -15.90 2.50
C ASP A 624 -14.79 -15.12 2.54
N MET A 625 -13.65 -15.82 2.59
CA MET A 625 -12.32 -15.22 2.46
C MET A 625 -12.06 -14.65 1.06
N LEU A 626 -12.42 -15.38 0.00
CA LEU A 626 -12.19 -14.99 -1.40
C LEU A 626 -13.16 -13.92 -1.92
N LYS A 627 -14.30 -13.72 -1.23
CA LYS A 627 -15.32 -12.72 -1.60
C LYS A 627 -14.78 -11.29 -1.57
N ALA A 628 -13.82 -11.00 -0.69
CA ALA A 628 -13.12 -9.73 -0.69
C ALA A 628 -12.11 -9.75 -1.86
N THR A 629 -12.39 -9.00 -2.93
CA THR A 629 -11.57 -8.96 -4.16
C THR A 629 -10.16 -8.38 -3.98
N ALA A 630 -9.73 -8.11 -2.75
CA ALA A 630 -8.40 -7.63 -2.38
C ALA A 630 -8.00 -8.26 -1.03
N VAL A 631 -7.41 -9.45 -1.06
CA VAL A 631 -6.78 -10.07 0.11
C VAL A 631 -5.30 -10.30 -0.21
N ASP A 632 -4.47 -9.26 -0.01
CA ASP A 632 -3.01 -9.35 -0.14
C ASP A 632 -2.39 -10.23 0.98
N LYS A 633 -3.15 -10.54 2.03
CA LYS A 633 -2.69 -11.32 3.18
C LYS A 633 -3.85 -12.10 3.81
N ILE A 634 -3.65 -13.40 4.04
CA ILE A 634 -4.57 -14.21 4.85
C ILE A 634 -4.63 -13.59 6.26
N PRO A 635 -5.82 -13.21 6.77
CA PRO A 635 -5.98 -12.69 8.12
C PRO A 635 -5.34 -13.62 9.14
N SER A 636 -4.65 -13.05 10.11
CA SER A 636 -4.23 -13.82 11.29
C SER A 636 -5.45 -14.28 12.08
N ASP A 637 -5.33 -15.36 12.84
CA ASP A 637 -6.44 -15.91 13.64
C ASP A 637 -7.08 -14.85 14.55
N LEU A 638 -6.28 -13.91 15.07
CA LEU A 638 -6.77 -12.80 15.89
C LEU A 638 -7.58 -11.78 15.09
N GLU A 639 -7.10 -11.40 13.90
CA GLU A 639 -7.83 -10.51 12.98
C GLU A 639 -9.14 -11.17 12.49
N GLY A 640 -9.10 -12.48 12.22
CA GLY A 640 -10.29 -13.25 11.85
C GLY A 640 -11.31 -13.35 12.99
N MET A 641 -10.84 -13.53 14.23
CA MET A 641 -11.71 -13.51 15.42
C MET A 641 -12.31 -12.13 15.65
N GLU A 642 -11.51 -11.06 15.52
CA GLU A 642 -12.01 -9.68 15.64
C GLU A 642 -13.09 -9.38 14.60
N ALA A 643 -12.87 -9.72 13.33
CA ALA A 643 -13.84 -9.54 12.27
C ALA A 643 -15.14 -10.33 12.53
N SER A 644 -15.02 -11.56 13.04
CA SER A 644 -16.17 -12.40 13.40
C SER A 644 -16.97 -11.81 14.57
N MET A 645 -16.28 -11.26 15.58
CA MET A 645 -16.91 -10.59 16.71
C MET A 645 -17.60 -9.29 16.29
N GLN A 646 -16.97 -8.50 15.41
CA GLN A 646 -17.60 -7.30 14.84
C GLN A 646 -18.85 -7.65 14.04
N HIS A 647 -18.78 -8.69 13.21
CA HIS A 647 -19.94 -9.18 12.47
C HIS A 647 -21.07 -9.65 13.39
N LEU A 648 -20.74 -10.36 14.48
CA LEU A 648 -21.73 -10.76 15.50
C LEU A 648 -22.38 -9.55 16.15
N LEU A 649 -21.62 -8.49 16.47
CA LEU A 649 -22.17 -7.25 17.03
C LEU A 649 -23.15 -6.57 16.05
N VAL A 650 -22.81 -6.51 14.76
CA VAL A 650 -23.70 -5.96 13.73
C VAL A 650 -25.00 -6.76 13.64
N LEU A 651 -24.92 -8.10 13.65
CA LEU A 651 -26.10 -8.97 13.65
C LEU A 651 -26.95 -8.78 14.91
N MET A 652 -26.32 -8.62 16.08
CA MET A 652 -27.03 -8.31 17.32
C MET A 652 -27.73 -6.95 17.24
N ASP A 653 -27.05 -5.91 16.75
CA ASP A 653 -27.63 -4.58 16.57
C ASP A 653 -28.82 -4.60 15.60
N ASP A 654 -28.76 -5.40 14.54
CA ASP A 654 -29.87 -5.54 13.60
C ASP A 654 -31.06 -6.28 14.21
N ILE A 655 -30.82 -7.29 15.06
CA ILE A 655 -31.88 -7.93 15.86
C ILE A 655 -32.47 -6.92 16.86
N TYR A 656 -31.65 -6.12 17.54
CA TYR A 656 -32.12 -5.08 18.45
C TYR A 656 -33.03 -4.07 17.74
N LYS A 657 -32.59 -3.53 16.58
CA LYS A 657 -33.41 -2.62 15.77
C LYS A 657 -34.74 -3.27 15.36
N TYR A 658 -34.71 -4.53 14.93
CA TYR A 658 -35.92 -5.25 14.54
C TYR A 658 -36.91 -5.40 15.72
N VAL A 659 -36.40 -5.71 16.92
CA VAL A 659 -37.22 -5.81 18.13
C VAL A 659 -37.77 -4.44 18.54
N ASP A 660 -36.94 -3.39 18.53
CA ASP A 660 -37.36 -2.02 18.84
C ASP A 660 -38.42 -1.52 17.84
N ASP A 661 -38.28 -1.81 16.56
CA ASP A 661 -39.25 -1.45 15.51
C ASP A 661 -40.60 -2.17 15.69
N ILE A 662 -40.62 -3.39 16.22
CA ILE A 662 -41.85 -4.09 16.58
C ILE A 662 -42.48 -3.48 17.84
N VAL A 663 -41.67 -3.17 18.86
CA VAL A 663 -42.14 -2.57 20.12
C VAL A 663 -42.72 -1.18 19.88
N GLU A 664 -42.11 -0.39 18.99
CA GLU A 664 -42.60 0.92 18.56
C GLU A 664 -43.76 0.84 17.54
N GLY A 665 -44.14 -0.36 17.09
CA GLY A 665 -45.27 -0.60 16.19
C GLY A 665 -45.03 -0.20 14.73
N ARG A 666 -43.76 -0.04 14.32
CA ARG A 666 -43.37 0.28 12.95
C ARG A 666 -43.45 -0.92 12.01
N VAL A 667 -43.23 -2.14 12.54
CA VAL A 667 -43.21 -3.40 11.77
C VAL A 667 -44.18 -4.41 12.41
N ALA A 668 -44.87 -5.20 11.57
CA ALA A 668 -45.78 -6.24 12.06
C ALA A 668 -45.01 -7.40 12.72
N PRO A 669 -45.43 -7.90 13.90
CA PRO A 669 -44.72 -8.96 14.60
C PRO A 669 -44.81 -10.30 13.85
N ASP A 670 -43.66 -10.92 13.58
CA ASP A 670 -43.57 -12.31 13.11
C ASP A 670 -43.25 -13.27 14.28
N ASN A 671 -44.19 -14.17 14.57
CA ASN A 671 -44.08 -15.15 15.64
C ASN A 671 -42.97 -16.18 15.41
N ASN A 672 -42.60 -16.47 14.16
CA ASN A 672 -41.54 -17.43 13.86
C ASN A 672 -40.18 -16.84 14.26
N ILE A 673 -39.92 -15.58 13.90
CA ILE A 673 -38.68 -14.86 14.24
C ILE A 673 -38.60 -14.68 15.76
N GLY A 674 -39.70 -14.32 16.42
CA GLY A 674 -39.74 -14.20 17.88
C GLY A 674 -39.37 -15.51 18.59
N ARG A 675 -39.83 -16.66 18.06
CA ARG A 675 -39.46 -17.98 18.58
C ARG A 675 -37.99 -18.30 18.37
N TYR A 676 -37.43 -18.00 17.20
CA TYR A 676 -36.00 -18.20 16.93
C TYR A 676 -35.11 -17.36 17.86
N ILE A 677 -35.48 -16.11 18.14
CA ILE A 677 -34.75 -15.25 19.09
C ILE A 677 -34.85 -15.82 20.51
N SER A 678 -36.04 -16.26 20.93
CA SER A 678 -36.24 -16.88 22.24
C SER A 678 -35.42 -18.16 22.41
N ASP A 679 -35.37 -19.01 21.38
CA ASP A 679 -34.58 -20.25 21.41
C ASP A 679 -33.08 -19.94 21.44
N ALA A 680 -32.63 -18.91 20.70
CA ALA A 680 -31.23 -18.47 20.71
C ALA A 680 -30.80 -17.91 22.08
N VAL A 681 -31.61 -17.05 22.70
CA VAL A 681 -31.33 -16.51 24.05
C VAL A 681 -31.45 -17.61 25.11
N GLY A 682 -32.40 -18.53 24.96
CA GLY A 682 -32.57 -19.68 25.85
C GLY A 682 -31.43 -20.71 25.78
N SER A 683 -30.64 -20.70 24.70
CA SER A 683 -29.45 -21.55 24.55
C SER A 683 -28.24 -21.06 25.34
N LEU A 684 -28.25 -19.81 25.83
CA LEU A 684 -27.17 -19.26 26.63
C LEU A 684 -27.16 -19.91 28.03
N PRO A 685 -26.03 -20.48 28.47
CA PRO A 685 -25.94 -21.10 29.77
C PRO A 685 -25.98 -20.04 30.89
N ASN A 686 -26.95 -20.16 31.79
CA ASN A 686 -27.02 -19.34 33.00
C ASN A 686 -26.02 -19.85 34.04
N VAL A 687 -24.75 -19.44 33.90
CA VAL A 687 -23.67 -19.77 34.84
C VAL A 687 -23.54 -18.65 35.88
N SER A 688 -23.32 -19.00 37.15
CA SER A 688 -23.03 -17.99 38.17
C SER A 688 -21.67 -17.32 37.89
N PRO A 689 -21.51 -16.01 38.16
CA PRO A 689 -20.26 -15.30 37.89
C PRO A 689 -19.03 -15.97 38.53
N SER A 690 -19.17 -16.51 39.74
CA SER A 690 -18.08 -17.16 40.47
C SER A 690 -17.62 -18.49 39.85
N VAL A 691 -18.49 -19.20 39.14
CA VAL A 691 -18.14 -20.43 38.43
C VAL A 691 -17.53 -20.10 37.07
N PHE A 692 -18.06 -19.08 36.39
CA PHE A 692 -17.49 -18.60 35.14
C PHE A 692 -16.05 -18.09 35.31
N ASP A 693 -15.81 -17.24 36.33
CA ASP A 693 -14.47 -16.71 36.62
C ASP A 693 -13.47 -17.82 36.92
N LYS A 694 -13.88 -18.88 37.63
CA LYS A 694 -13.02 -20.03 37.90
C LYS A 694 -12.69 -20.79 36.61
N LEU A 695 -13.69 -21.10 35.79
CA LEU A 695 -13.48 -21.81 34.52
C LEU A 695 -12.56 -21.04 33.56
N VAL A 696 -12.78 -19.72 33.44
CA VAL A 696 -11.92 -18.86 32.60
C VAL A 696 -10.50 -18.79 33.17
N ASN A 697 -10.33 -18.58 34.47
CA ASN A 697 -8.99 -18.53 35.07
C ASN A 697 -8.23 -19.85 34.95
N ASP A 698 -8.89 -20.98 35.20
CA ASP A 698 -8.29 -22.31 35.10
C ASP A 698 -7.84 -22.57 33.65
N SER A 699 -8.72 -22.30 32.67
CA SER A 699 -8.38 -22.44 31.25
C SER A 699 -7.27 -21.49 30.78
N LEU A 700 -7.22 -20.25 31.30
CA LEU A 700 -6.16 -19.30 31.01
C LEU A 700 -4.82 -19.76 31.60
N GLN A 701 -4.82 -20.27 32.83
CA GLN A 701 -3.62 -20.83 33.46
C GLN A 701 -3.07 -22.00 32.65
N ASP A 702 -3.93 -22.91 32.19
CA ASP A 702 -3.52 -24.06 31.37
C ASP A 702 -2.92 -23.61 30.03
N HIS A 703 -3.53 -22.63 29.35
CA HIS A 703 -2.99 -22.10 28.10
C HIS A 703 -1.65 -21.37 28.30
N LEU A 704 -1.51 -20.58 29.37
CA LEU A 704 -0.25 -19.91 29.70
C LEU A 704 0.86 -20.91 30.01
N LEU A 705 0.55 -22.01 30.70
CA LEU A 705 1.49 -23.09 30.96
C LEU A 705 1.97 -23.76 29.66
N LEU A 706 1.05 -24.03 28.73
CA LEU A 706 1.40 -24.59 27.41
C LEU A 706 2.27 -23.63 26.59
N LEU A 707 1.95 -22.33 26.58
CA LEU A 707 2.76 -21.31 25.92
C LEU A 707 4.16 -21.22 26.52
N TYR A 708 4.25 -21.28 27.85
CA TYR A 708 5.53 -21.27 28.55
C TYR A 708 6.38 -22.50 28.19
N LEU A 709 5.78 -23.70 28.20
CA LEU A 709 6.44 -24.94 27.82
C LEU A 709 6.93 -24.90 26.36
N SER A 710 6.09 -24.40 25.44
CA SER A 710 6.45 -24.21 24.02
C SER A 710 7.62 -23.23 23.85
N SER A 711 7.63 -22.14 24.61
CA SER A 711 8.75 -21.19 24.58
C SER A 711 10.03 -21.82 25.11
N ILE A 712 9.97 -22.58 26.22
CA ILE A 712 11.12 -23.30 26.75
C ILE A 712 11.66 -24.29 25.72
N THR A 713 10.82 -25.13 25.13
CA THR A 713 11.27 -26.13 24.15
C THR A 713 11.90 -25.46 22.93
N ARG A 714 11.34 -24.34 22.45
CA ARG A 714 11.94 -23.55 21.36
C ARG A 714 13.31 -22.98 21.74
N THR A 715 13.46 -22.43 22.95
CA THR A 715 14.75 -21.91 23.41
C THR A 715 15.78 -23.02 23.57
N GLN A 716 15.36 -24.18 24.08
CA GLN A 716 16.22 -25.35 24.24
C GLN A 716 16.65 -25.91 22.89
N LEU A 717 15.75 -25.95 21.90
CA LEU A 717 16.07 -26.37 20.54
C LEU A 717 17.09 -25.42 19.90
N SER A 718 16.87 -24.10 20.00
CA SER A 718 17.81 -23.10 19.49
C SER A 718 19.18 -23.18 20.16
N LEU A 719 19.22 -23.45 21.47
CA LEU A 719 20.47 -23.67 22.20
C LEU A 719 21.18 -24.93 21.70
N ALA A 720 20.45 -26.04 21.54
CA ALA A 720 20.99 -27.31 21.04
C ALA A 720 21.55 -27.17 19.60
N GLU A 721 20.85 -26.45 18.73
CA GLU A 721 21.34 -26.14 17.37
C GLU A 721 22.64 -25.33 17.41
N LYS A 722 22.70 -24.28 18.23
CA LYS A 722 23.92 -23.45 18.38
C LYS A 722 25.09 -24.24 18.96
N LEU A 723 24.85 -25.12 19.93
CA LEU A 723 25.86 -26.00 20.50
C LEU A 723 26.37 -27.02 19.48
N ASN A 724 25.49 -27.64 18.70
CA ASN A 724 25.89 -28.55 17.63
C ASN A 724 26.70 -27.83 16.55
N THR A 725 26.33 -26.59 16.20
CA THR A 725 27.07 -25.78 15.22
C THR A 725 28.46 -25.43 15.74
N ALA A 726 28.58 -25.07 17.03
CA ALA A 726 29.87 -24.81 17.66
C ALA A 726 30.75 -26.07 17.76
N ALA A 727 30.14 -27.23 18.00
CA ALA A 727 30.84 -28.53 18.05
C ALA A 727 31.33 -29.02 16.68
N GLN A 728 30.74 -28.57 15.57
CA GLN A 728 31.21 -28.86 14.21
C GLN A 728 32.35 -27.95 13.73
N ILE A 729 32.59 -26.83 14.43
CA ILE A 729 33.65 -25.87 14.10
C ILE A 729 34.97 -26.20 14.84
N LEU A 730 34.91 -27.07 15.86
CA LEU A 730 36.07 -27.70 16.52
C LEU A 730 36.40 -29.04 15.83
#